data_AF-A0A948F047-F1
#
_entry.id   AF-A0A948F047-F1
#
_cell.length_a   1.000
_cell.length_b   1.000
_cell.length_c   1.000
_cell.angle_alpha   90.00
_cell.angle_beta   90.00
_cell.angle_gamma   90.00
#
_symmetry.space_group_name_H-M   'P 1'
#
loop_
_entity.id
_entity.type
_entity.pdbx_description
1 polymer ?
#
loop_
_entity_poly.entity_id
_entity_poly.type
_entity_poly.pdbx_seq_one_letter_code
_entity_poly.pdbx_strand_id
1 'polypeptide(L)'
;MDKLDKELRRMSKIEPSKGFISASKNRLMQQIALHQNETWFRSVLRRLGAIQISADFIAQARARLMYRIAASPQPIKVSLRGMALFLSYTKKAVASTMIMLIAVTSTLFFVEGSTVVEASDDSYLEIISGSASVKHPDLIIWEDVNNLIEVQAGDLIKTEEGSEVVIHFFDDTEIRLGENTEFLISQLAVSPTFGRQAIIEVFLHKGSAWVQTLNVEDGYAGLTFKTRDAVMKALNGTFNVVTDVTEPTSVYVLNNKVSITSLTPETMQAVKTLKLTANQKANVRMVSGKPVITTDTLTQQDRSTPWFQSNLNRDHEHLTMLREKGIERLAQIAGTLPGQMLYPIKQTKERLKLALSSDSDMAVQIEIANSRLNEALVLFEAGDQQKGREALMAYQSIARQIADAKVTKEVARRIIIPHQKTLTAELPNDINTGLVKETLHQTAEILANNPVELEKIRLNNSVQRLQDVTTLVAEGEMDAAKERLVSHQLAVSDALETTQAIEDEELKKEVLQEVIELKQEELTLLNSLTDTLGPETDQGNGLAAMVESASAAAEEDLESTMAVARPLIPELQETEELVAELSAEEIKMAELIDKIYIYNSREGQQNQIARLLKNELENTDSIDYLIDVRNHLRGRAYDYLNLRILQLQRKVEFRKHKATEQKIERSKKLREN
;
A
#
# COMPACT_ATOMS: atom_id res chain seq x y z
N MET A 1 -5.13 -32.01 -41.38
CA MET A 1 -3.91 -31.18 -41.25
C MET A 1 -3.45 -30.63 -42.59
N ASP A 2 -3.13 -31.46 -43.59
CA ASP A 2 -2.51 -31.02 -44.86
C ASP A 2 -3.35 -30.07 -45.75
N LYS A 3 -4.68 -30.10 -45.64
CA LYS A 3 -5.58 -29.16 -46.33
C LYS A 3 -5.61 -27.77 -45.69
N LEU A 4 -5.43 -27.68 -44.37
CA LEU A 4 -5.51 -26.44 -43.61
C LEU A 4 -4.24 -25.61 -43.80
N ASP A 5 -3.06 -26.26 -43.78
CA ASP A 5 -1.77 -25.61 -44.01
C ASP A 5 -1.68 -25.04 -45.44
N LYS A 6 -2.33 -25.71 -46.40
CA LYS A 6 -2.39 -25.26 -47.79
C LYS A 6 -3.33 -24.07 -48.02
N GLU A 7 -4.36 -23.90 -47.19
CA GLU A 7 -5.22 -22.72 -47.21
C GLU A 7 -4.61 -21.54 -46.46
N LEU A 8 -3.93 -21.78 -45.32
CA LEU A 8 -3.23 -20.74 -44.57
C LEU A 8 -2.08 -20.11 -45.38
N ARG A 9 -1.32 -20.90 -46.15
CA ARG A 9 -0.29 -20.40 -47.06
C ARG A 9 -0.84 -19.61 -48.25
N ARG A 10 -2.14 -19.73 -48.58
CA ARG A 10 -2.80 -18.92 -49.61
C ARG A 10 -3.28 -17.56 -49.08
N MET A 11 -3.45 -17.40 -47.78
CA MET A 11 -3.90 -16.15 -47.17
C MET A 11 -2.76 -15.13 -46.94
N SER A 12 -1.49 -15.56 -46.96
CA SER A 12 -0.34 -14.68 -46.66
C SER A 12 0.11 -13.74 -47.80
N LYS A 13 -0.59 -13.72 -48.94
CA LYS A 13 -0.28 -12.81 -50.07
C LYS A 13 -1.53 -12.24 -50.75
N ILE A 14 -2.42 -11.63 -49.98
CA ILE A 14 -3.51 -10.85 -50.56
C ILE A 14 -3.03 -9.40 -50.68
N GLU A 15 -2.55 -9.04 -51.87
CA GLU A 15 -2.40 -7.62 -52.21
C GLU A 15 -3.79 -6.95 -52.11
N PRO A 16 -3.90 -5.79 -51.46
CA PRO A 16 -5.18 -5.13 -51.28
C PRO A 16 -5.80 -4.85 -52.65
N SER A 17 -7.04 -5.32 -52.83
CA SER A 17 -7.74 -5.15 -54.10
C SER A 17 -7.81 -3.67 -54.48
N LYS A 18 -7.80 -3.36 -55.78
CA LYS A 18 -7.94 -1.97 -56.27
C LYS A 18 -9.19 -1.28 -55.70
N GLY A 19 -10.25 -2.04 -55.40
CA GLY A 19 -11.44 -1.56 -54.72
C GLY A 19 -11.19 -1.13 -53.28
N PHE A 20 -10.41 -1.90 -52.52
CA PHE A 20 -10.00 -1.54 -51.15
C PHE A 20 -9.13 -0.28 -51.14
N ILE A 21 -8.14 -0.19 -52.03
CA ILE A 21 -7.27 1.00 -52.14
C ILE A 21 -8.10 2.24 -52.51
N SER A 22 -9.04 2.11 -53.46
CA SER A 22 -9.95 3.20 -53.83
C SER A 22 -10.89 3.60 -52.69
N ALA A 23 -11.40 2.64 -51.92
CA ALA A 23 -12.29 2.90 -50.79
C ALA A 23 -11.54 3.57 -49.63
N SER A 24 -10.32 3.13 -49.33
CA SER A 24 -9.45 3.72 -48.31
C SER A 24 -8.99 5.12 -48.70
N LYS A 25 -8.67 5.36 -49.98
CA LYS A 25 -8.35 6.69 -50.51
C LYS A 25 -9.56 7.63 -50.43
N ASN A 26 -10.76 7.15 -50.74
CA ASN A 26 -11.98 7.95 -50.61
C ASN A 26 -12.33 8.25 -49.15
N ARG A 27 -12.07 7.31 -48.21
CA ARG A 27 -12.22 7.55 -46.77
C ARG A 27 -11.23 8.58 -46.23
N LEU A 28 -9.95 8.50 -46.64
CA LEU A 28 -8.94 9.50 -46.29
C LEU A 28 -9.29 10.89 -46.86
N MET A 29 -9.75 10.96 -48.11
CA MET A 29 -10.18 12.22 -48.72
C MET A 29 -11.45 12.79 -48.07
N GLN A 30 -12.38 11.93 -47.61
CA GLN A 30 -13.53 12.36 -46.81
C GLN A 30 -13.12 12.85 -45.41
N GLN A 31 -12.12 12.24 -44.76
CA GLN A 31 -11.56 12.74 -43.50
C GLN A 31 -10.84 14.09 -43.67
N ILE A 32 -10.09 14.27 -44.76
CA ILE A 32 -9.44 15.56 -45.08
C ILE A 32 -10.46 16.65 -45.42
N ALA A 33 -11.55 16.31 -46.13
CA ALA A 33 -12.65 17.23 -46.41
C ALA A 33 -13.47 17.60 -45.15
N LEU A 34 -13.54 16.70 -44.16
CA LEU A 34 -14.11 16.97 -42.83
C LEU A 34 -13.26 17.97 -42.04
N HIS A 35 -11.93 17.95 -42.21
CA HIS A 35 -11.03 18.94 -41.59
C HIS A 35 -11.16 20.34 -42.20
N GLN A 36 -11.48 20.47 -43.50
CA GLN A 36 -11.64 21.77 -44.16
C GLN A 36 -12.95 22.50 -43.80
N ASN A 37 -13.92 21.80 -43.19
CA ASN A 37 -15.20 22.37 -42.73
C ASN A 37 -15.19 22.71 -41.22
N GLU A 38 -14.06 23.16 -40.70
CA GLU A 38 -13.93 23.59 -39.30
C GLU A 38 -14.80 24.81 -38.95
N THR A 39 -15.16 25.63 -39.95
CA THR A 39 -15.84 26.93 -39.75
C THR A 39 -17.31 26.79 -39.35
N TRP A 40 -18.06 25.86 -39.93
CA TRP A 40 -19.48 25.69 -39.57
C TRP A 40 -19.63 25.08 -38.17
N PHE A 41 -18.79 24.09 -37.83
CA PHE A 41 -18.82 23.43 -36.53
C PHE A 41 -18.35 24.38 -35.41
N ARG A 42 -17.30 25.19 -35.64
CA ARG A 42 -16.93 26.30 -34.74
C ARG A 42 -18.05 27.34 -34.60
N SER A 43 -18.82 27.62 -35.65
CA SER A 43 -19.95 28.56 -35.62
C SER A 43 -21.15 28.00 -34.83
N VAL A 44 -21.42 26.70 -34.95
CA VAL A 44 -22.45 26.00 -34.18
C VAL A 44 -22.05 25.94 -32.69
N LEU A 45 -20.81 25.59 -32.38
CA LEU A 45 -20.31 25.59 -31.00
C LEU A 45 -20.26 27.00 -30.40
N ARG A 46 -19.92 28.05 -31.17
CA ARG A 46 -20.05 29.45 -30.72
C ARG A 46 -21.49 29.86 -30.44
N ARG A 47 -22.46 29.34 -31.19
CA ARG A 47 -23.89 29.61 -30.95
C ARG A 47 -24.46 28.81 -29.77
N LEU A 48 -23.83 27.70 -29.42
CA LEU A 48 -24.20 26.85 -28.28
C LEU A 48 -23.44 27.22 -26.99
N GLY A 49 -22.34 27.98 -27.08
CA GLY A 49 -21.62 28.49 -25.93
C GLY A 49 -22.37 29.60 -25.18
N ALA A 50 -22.60 29.38 -23.89
CA ALA A 50 -23.11 30.31 -22.88
C ALA A 50 -24.62 30.63 -22.88
N ILE A 51 -25.48 29.63 -23.09
CA ILE A 51 -26.85 29.70 -22.56
C ILE A 51 -26.93 28.78 -21.35
N GLN A 52 -26.73 29.34 -20.15
CA GLN A 52 -27.30 28.71 -18.96
C GLN A 52 -28.81 28.69 -19.20
N ILE A 53 -29.35 27.50 -19.50
CA ILE A 53 -30.77 27.34 -19.72
C ILE A 53 -31.43 27.51 -18.34
N SER A 54 -31.97 28.69 -18.06
CA SER A 54 -32.64 28.94 -16.79
C SER A 54 -33.80 27.93 -16.62
N ALA A 55 -34.07 27.52 -15.38
CA ALA A 55 -35.21 26.65 -15.08
C ALA A 55 -36.52 27.24 -15.66
N ASP A 56 -36.63 28.58 -15.65
CA ASP A 56 -37.72 29.33 -16.27
C ASP A 56 -37.79 29.18 -17.79
N PHE A 57 -36.67 29.07 -18.49
CA PHE A 57 -36.66 28.81 -19.94
C PHE A 57 -37.19 27.42 -20.25
N ILE A 58 -36.81 26.40 -19.46
CA ILE A 58 -37.32 25.02 -19.64
C ILE A 58 -38.83 24.99 -19.34
N ALA A 59 -39.27 25.64 -18.26
CA ALA A 59 -40.68 25.76 -17.91
C ALA A 59 -41.47 26.52 -18.99
N GLN A 60 -40.95 27.64 -19.51
CA GLN A 60 -41.57 28.41 -20.59
C GLN A 60 -41.55 27.67 -21.93
N ALA A 61 -40.51 26.90 -22.25
CA ALA A 61 -40.46 26.08 -23.45
C ALA A 61 -41.50 24.96 -23.38
N ARG A 62 -41.64 24.31 -22.22
CA ARG A 62 -42.67 23.29 -21.95
C ARG A 62 -44.07 23.87 -22.04
N ALA A 63 -44.30 25.06 -21.47
CA ALA A 63 -45.56 25.78 -21.57
C ALA A 63 -45.89 26.23 -23.00
N ARG A 64 -44.90 26.72 -23.77
CA ARG A 64 -45.08 27.11 -25.19
C ARG A 64 -45.32 25.91 -26.10
N LEU A 65 -44.70 24.78 -25.83
CA LEU A 65 -44.94 23.53 -26.54
C LEU A 65 -46.38 23.04 -26.29
N MET A 66 -46.80 22.99 -25.03
CA MET A 66 -48.17 22.61 -24.65
C MET A 66 -49.21 23.60 -25.20
N TYR A 67 -48.91 24.90 -25.17
CA TYR A 67 -49.77 25.92 -25.78
C TYR A 67 -49.86 25.76 -27.30
N ARG A 68 -48.77 25.43 -28.00
CA ARG A 68 -48.81 25.16 -29.45
C ARG A 68 -49.53 23.86 -29.81
N ILE A 69 -49.45 22.84 -28.95
CA ILE A 69 -50.19 21.58 -29.12
C ILE A 69 -51.69 21.81 -28.86
N ALA A 70 -52.03 22.67 -27.90
CA ALA A 70 -53.43 22.96 -27.54
C ALA A 70 -54.11 24.03 -28.41
N ALA A 71 -53.35 24.99 -28.98
CA ALA A 71 -53.90 26.19 -29.63
C ALA A 71 -53.98 26.14 -31.16
N SER A 72 -53.89 24.96 -31.79
CA SER A 72 -54.01 24.84 -33.26
C SER A 72 -55.30 24.13 -33.74
N PRO A 73 -56.46 24.81 -33.71
CA PRO A 73 -57.57 24.50 -34.60
C PRO A 73 -57.86 25.71 -35.52
N GLN A 74 -56.94 26.05 -36.42
CA GLN A 74 -57.22 26.98 -37.51
C GLN A 74 -56.66 26.41 -38.82
N PRO A 75 -57.51 26.02 -39.79
CA PRO A 75 -57.07 25.47 -41.05
C PRO A 75 -56.45 26.58 -41.93
N ILE A 76 -55.13 26.62 -41.99
CA ILE A 76 -54.41 27.41 -42.97
C ILE A 76 -54.68 26.79 -44.35
N LYS A 77 -55.37 27.51 -45.23
CA LYS A 77 -55.58 27.11 -46.64
C LYS A 77 -54.27 27.21 -47.41
N VAL A 78 -53.41 26.21 -47.26
CA VAL A 78 -52.23 26.00 -48.09
C VAL A 78 -52.66 25.23 -49.34
N SER A 79 -52.26 25.68 -50.53
CA SER A 79 -52.58 24.97 -51.77
C SER A 79 -52.00 23.54 -51.73
N LEU A 80 -52.81 22.54 -52.07
CA LEU A 80 -52.46 21.11 -51.97
C LEU A 80 -51.12 20.75 -52.65
N ARG A 81 -50.74 21.47 -53.70
CA ARG A 81 -49.47 21.26 -54.43
C ARG A 81 -48.25 21.79 -53.68
N GLY A 82 -48.36 22.94 -53.00
CA GLY A 82 -47.29 23.48 -52.17
C GLY A 82 -47.10 22.66 -50.89
N MET A 83 -48.22 22.19 -50.30
CA MET A 83 -48.20 21.39 -49.08
C MET A 83 -47.62 20.00 -49.30
N ALA A 84 -47.89 19.34 -50.44
CA ALA A 84 -47.31 18.03 -50.75
C ALA A 84 -45.78 18.09 -50.98
N LEU A 85 -45.29 19.10 -51.70
CA LEU A 85 -43.86 19.31 -51.91
C LEU A 85 -43.16 19.71 -50.61
N PHE A 86 -43.74 20.63 -49.84
CA PHE A 86 -43.20 21.05 -48.55
C PHE A 86 -43.23 19.91 -47.52
N LEU A 87 -44.30 19.11 -47.44
CA LEU A 87 -44.37 17.91 -46.60
C LEU A 87 -43.37 16.84 -47.03
N SER A 88 -43.12 16.67 -48.33
CA SER A 88 -42.13 15.69 -48.79
C SER A 88 -40.69 16.13 -48.47
N TYR A 89 -40.40 17.43 -48.59
CA TYR A 89 -39.10 18.00 -48.24
C TYR A 89 -38.90 18.06 -46.73
N THR A 90 -39.92 18.46 -45.95
CA THR A 90 -39.83 18.47 -44.49
C THR A 90 -39.79 17.06 -43.93
N LYS A 91 -40.50 16.08 -44.49
CA LYS A 91 -40.35 14.66 -44.10
C LYS A 91 -38.94 14.15 -44.36
N LYS A 92 -38.34 14.46 -45.52
CA LYS A 92 -36.96 14.07 -45.85
C LYS A 92 -35.94 14.81 -44.99
N ALA A 93 -36.12 16.10 -44.76
CA ALA A 93 -35.25 16.89 -43.89
C ALA A 93 -35.35 16.41 -42.45
N VAL A 94 -36.56 16.23 -41.90
CA VAL A 94 -36.77 15.71 -40.53
C VAL A 94 -36.22 14.28 -40.41
N ALA A 95 -36.48 13.39 -41.36
CA ALA A 95 -35.90 12.04 -41.35
C ALA A 95 -34.37 12.07 -41.44
N SER A 96 -33.79 12.90 -42.31
CA SER A 96 -32.34 13.08 -42.39
C SER A 96 -31.77 13.68 -41.12
N THR A 97 -32.45 14.65 -40.50
CA THR A 97 -32.01 15.27 -39.25
C THR A 97 -32.13 14.27 -38.10
N MET A 98 -33.16 13.43 -38.10
CA MET A 98 -33.37 12.39 -37.10
C MET A 98 -32.40 11.22 -37.28
N ILE A 99 -32.09 10.81 -38.52
CA ILE A 99 -31.05 9.81 -38.80
C ILE A 99 -29.68 10.37 -38.46
N MET A 100 -29.40 11.64 -38.78
CA MET A 100 -28.14 12.28 -38.39
C MET A 100 -28.06 12.46 -36.87
N LEU A 101 -29.16 12.80 -36.21
CA LEU A 101 -29.25 12.86 -34.75
C LEU A 101 -29.02 11.47 -34.15
N ILE A 102 -29.70 10.43 -34.66
CA ILE A 102 -29.53 9.03 -34.22
C ILE A 102 -28.13 8.52 -34.52
N ALA A 103 -27.52 8.88 -35.66
CA ALA A 103 -26.17 8.48 -36.01
C ALA A 103 -25.15 9.18 -35.12
N VAL A 104 -25.29 10.48 -34.91
CA VAL A 104 -24.44 11.28 -34.01
C VAL A 104 -24.62 10.83 -32.56
N THR A 105 -25.85 10.63 -32.09
CA THR A 105 -26.10 10.11 -30.74
C THR A 105 -25.62 8.67 -30.63
N SER A 106 -25.85 7.80 -31.61
CA SER A 106 -25.32 6.43 -31.60
C SER A 106 -23.80 6.42 -31.54
N THR A 107 -23.10 7.23 -32.34
CA THR A 107 -21.64 7.32 -32.23
C THR A 107 -21.18 7.97 -30.93
N LEU A 108 -21.93 8.90 -30.34
CA LEU A 108 -21.55 9.55 -29.07
C LEU A 108 -21.88 8.69 -27.84
N PHE A 109 -22.88 7.81 -27.92
CA PHE A 109 -23.31 6.93 -26.82
C PHE A 109 -22.75 5.51 -26.93
N PHE A 110 -22.38 5.01 -28.13
CA PHE A 110 -21.77 3.69 -28.31
C PHE A 110 -20.24 3.72 -28.47
N VAL A 111 -19.61 4.91 -28.52
CA VAL A 111 -18.15 5.06 -28.36
C VAL A 111 -17.78 5.21 -26.87
N GLU A 112 -18.66 4.79 -25.95
CA GLU A 112 -18.19 4.21 -24.69
C GLU A 112 -17.58 2.85 -25.04
N GLY A 113 -16.32 2.89 -25.49
CA GLY A 113 -15.49 1.71 -25.47
C GLY A 113 -15.47 1.24 -24.03
N SER A 114 -16.24 0.19 -23.73
CA SER A 114 -15.95 -0.67 -22.60
C SER A 114 -14.61 -1.35 -22.91
N THR A 115 -13.54 -0.58 -22.87
CA THR A 115 -12.20 -1.12 -22.71
C THR A 115 -12.19 -1.63 -21.28
N VAL A 116 -12.66 -2.86 -21.10
CA VAL A 116 -12.14 -3.69 -20.03
C VAL A 116 -10.64 -3.70 -20.33
N VAL A 117 -9.91 -2.85 -19.62
CA VAL A 117 -8.47 -2.78 -19.73
C VAL A 117 -8.00 -4.14 -19.23
N GLU A 118 -7.66 -5.03 -20.16
CA GLU A 118 -6.96 -6.29 -19.86
C GLU A 118 -5.72 -5.88 -19.06
N ALA A 119 -5.72 -6.22 -17.78
CA ALA A 119 -4.47 -6.33 -17.06
C ALA A 119 -3.64 -7.42 -17.77
N SER A 120 -2.37 -7.57 -17.40
CA SER A 120 -1.77 -8.88 -17.60
C SER A 120 -2.59 -9.84 -16.73
N ASP A 121 -3.63 -10.45 -17.30
CA ASP A 121 -4.53 -11.36 -16.57
C ASP A 121 -3.75 -12.56 -16.02
N ASP A 122 -2.56 -12.79 -16.56
CA ASP A 122 -1.69 -13.91 -16.25
C ASP A 122 -0.53 -13.47 -15.36
N SER A 123 -0.27 -14.25 -14.30
CA SER A 123 0.99 -14.22 -13.56
C SER A 123 2.04 -14.98 -14.35
N TYR A 124 3.27 -14.46 -14.44
CA TYR A 124 4.34 -15.09 -15.22
C TYR A 124 5.70 -14.96 -14.56
N LEU A 125 6.61 -15.84 -14.96
CA LEU A 125 8.01 -15.88 -14.53
C LEU A 125 8.91 -15.44 -15.68
N GLU A 126 9.82 -14.51 -15.38
CA GLU A 126 10.83 -13.97 -16.28
C GLU A 126 12.24 -14.26 -15.74
N ILE A 127 13.15 -14.72 -16.61
CA ILE A 127 14.56 -14.90 -16.26
C ILE A 127 15.31 -13.61 -16.54
N ILE A 128 15.94 -13.05 -15.50
CA ILE A 128 16.83 -11.90 -15.63
C ILE A 128 18.26 -12.36 -15.94
N SER A 129 18.72 -13.38 -15.25
CA SER A 129 20.02 -14.00 -15.49
C SER A 129 20.07 -15.46 -15.04
N GLY A 130 21.00 -16.24 -15.59
CA GLY A 130 21.22 -17.64 -15.24
C GLY A 130 20.13 -18.58 -15.75
N SER A 131 19.73 -19.55 -14.93
CA SER A 131 18.75 -20.58 -15.26
C SER A 131 17.81 -20.85 -14.10
N ALA A 132 16.54 -21.09 -14.42
CA ALA A 132 15.54 -21.53 -13.46
C ALA A 132 14.76 -22.71 -14.02
N SER A 133 14.19 -23.50 -13.11
CA SER A 133 13.29 -24.60 -13.44
C SER A 133 12.00 -24.47 -12.65
N VAL A 134 10.90 -24.89 -13.27
CA VAL A 134 9.56 -24.89 -12.66
C VAL A 134 9.05 -26.32 -12.64
N LYS A 135 8.42 -26.69 -11.53
CA LYS A 135 7.70 -27.93 -11.39
C LYS A 135 6.24 -27.62 -11.09
N HIS A 136 5.40 -27.84 -12.09
CA HIS A 136 3.95 -27.71 -11.98
C HIS A 136 3.36 -28.78 -11.05
N PRO A 137 2.24 -28.52 -10.36
CA PRO A 137 1.64 -29.46 -9.41
C PRO A 137 1.21 -30.78 -10.08
N ASP A 138 0.80 -30.71 -11.36
CA ASP A 138 0.36 -31.86 -12.15
C ASP A 138 1.52 -32.64 -12.79
N LEU A 139 2.75 -32.13 -12.71
CA LEU A 139 3.93 -32.71 -13.33
C LEU A 139 4.96 -33.13 -12.27
N ILE A 140 5.56 -34.30 -12.49
CA ILE A 140 6.61 -34.83 -11.59
C ILE A 140 7.99 -34.29 -11.97
N ILE A 141 8.14 -33.89 -13.24
CA ILE A 141 9.41 -33.42 -13.82
C ILE A 141 9.58 -31.92 -13.63
N TRP A 142 10.84 -31.51 -13.50
CA TRP A 142 11.23 -30.11 -13.60
C TRP A 142 11.33 -29.72 -15.07
N GLU A 143 10.74 -28.59 -15.43
CA GLU A 143 10.82 -27.98 -16.75
C GLU A 143 11.77 -26.78 -16.68
N ASP A 144 12.78 -26.77 -17.56
CA ASP A 144 13.70 -25.64 -17.66
C ASP A 144 12.96 -24.44 -18.27
N VAL A 145 13.01 -23.32 -17.57
CA VAL A 145 12.44 -22.06 -18.05
C VAL A 145 13.36 -21.52 -19.12
N ASN A 146 12.85 -21.35 -20.34
CA ASN A 146 13.62 -20.79 -21.46
C ASN A 146 13.07 -19.42 -21.93
N ASN A 147 11.83 -19.09 -21.56
CA ASN A 147 11.12 -17.87 -21.92
C ASN A 147 10.17 -17.48 -20.76
N LEU A 148 9.35 -16.45 -20.97
CA LEU A 148 8.17 -16.17 -20.14
C LEU A 148 7.29 -17.42 -20.02
N ILE A 149 7.10 -17.89 -18.79
CA ILE A 149 6.23 -19.03 -18.46
C ILE A 149 5.14 -18.52 -17.53
N GLU A 150 3.89 -18.87 -17.84
CA GLU A 150 2.75 -18.63 -16.95
C GLU A 150 2.92 -19.45 -15.67
N VAL A 151 2.70 -18.81 -14.52
CA VAL A 151 2.79 -19.47 -13.21
C VAL A 151 1.42 -19.60 -12.56
N GLN A 152 1.21 -20.73 -11.90
CA GLN A 152 -0.05 -21.10 -11.27
C GLN A 152 0.14 -21.52 -9.81
N ALA A 153 -0.97 -21.61 -9.07
CA ALA A 153 -0.94 -22.13 -7.72
C ALA A 153 -0.49 -23.60 -7.71
N GLY A 154 0.44 -23.93 -6.83
CA GLY A 154 1.09 -25.23 -6.71
C GLY A 154 2.46 -25.31 -7.39
N ASP A 155 2.85 -24.30 -8.18
CA ASP A 155 4.14 -24.29 -8.88
C ASP A 155 5.30 -24.14 -7.91
N LEU A 156 6.29 -25.04 -8.04
CA LEU A 156 7.56 -24.99 -7.33
C LEU A 156 8.66 -24.52 -8.27
N ILE A 157 9.30 -23.41 -7.92
CA ILE A 157 10.31 -22.71 -8.71
C ILE A 157 11.67 -22.92 -8.04
N LYS A 158 12.69 -23.23 -8.84
CA LYS A 158 14.07 -23.39 -8.38
C LYS A 158 15.02 -22.56 -9.24
N THR A 159 15.86 -21.75 -8.61
CA THR A 159 16.97 -21.02 -9.26
C THR A 159 18.30 -21.71 -8.98
N GLU A 160 19.20 -21.72 -9.96
CA GLU A 160 20.57 -22.24 -9.80
C GLU A 160 21.53 -21.15 -9.30
N GLU A 161 22.81 -21.49 -9.14
CA GLU A 161 23.88 -20.55 -8.80
C GLU A 161 24.00 -19.43 -9.85
N GLY A 162 24.20 -18.18 -9.41
CA GLY A 162 24.30 -17.01 -10.30
C GLY A 162 23.04 -16.69 -11.09
N SER A 163 21.89 -17.25 -10.70
CA SER A 163 20.61 -17.06 -11.39
C SER A 163 19.71 -16.06 -10.66
N GLU A 164 18.96 -15.29 -11.42
CA GLU A 164 17.99 -14.31 -10.91
C GLU A 164 16.74 -14.36 -11.77
N VAL A 165 15.58 -14.49 -11.12
CA VAL A 165 14.28 -14.50 -11.79
C VAL A 165 13.31 -13.53 -11.12
N VAL A 166 12.36 -13.04 -11.89
CA VAL A 166 11.27 -12.19 -11.40
C VAL A 166 9.95 -12.89 -11.69
N ILE A 167 9.10 -12.94 -10.68
CA ILE A 167 7.73 -13.40 -10.80
C ILE A 167 6.85 -12.15 -10.76
N HIS A 168 6.14 -11.93 -11.86
CA HIS A 168 5.16 -10.86 -12.02
C HIS A 168 3.78 -11.44 -11.73
N PHE A 169 3.09 -10.90 -10.73
CA PHE A 169 1.72 -11.28 -10.43
C PHE A 169 0.73 -10.34 -11.10
N PHE A 170 -0.49 -10.83 -11.32
CA PHE A 170 -1.57 -10.07 -11.97
C PHE A 170 -1.98 -8.78 -11.24
N ASP A 171 -1.62 -8.61 -9.96
CA ASP A 171 -1.89 -7.40 -9.17
C ASP A 171 -0.72 -6.41 -9.14
N ASP A 172 0.20 -6.53 -10.10
CA ASP A 172 1.42 -5.74 -10.21
C ASP A 172 2.40 -5.98 -9.02
N THR A 173 2.18 -7.00 -8.18
CA THR A 173 3.20 -7.46 -7.21
C THR A 173 4.36 -8.13 -7.94
N GLU A 174 5.58 -7.80 -7.55
CA GLU A 174 6.80 -8.46 -8.04
C GLU A 174 7.51 -9.21 -6.92
N ILE A 175 7.96 -10.43 -7.21
CA ILE A 175 8.88 -11.18 -6.35
C ILE A 175 10.11 -11.57 -7.16
N ARG A 176 11.27 -11.07 -6.75
CA ARG A 176 12.56 -11.37 -7.38
C ARG A 176 13.31 -12.39 -6.55
N LEU A 177 13.58 -13.55 -7.13
CA LEU A 177 14.28 -14.63 -6.47
C LEU A 177 15.77 -14.55 -6.83
N GLY A 178 16.62 -14.60 -5.81
CA GLY A 178 18.07 -14.68 -5.97
C GLY A 178 18.53 -16.08 -6.32
N GLU A 179 19.84 -16.28 -6.32
CA GLU A 179 20.46 -17.58 -6.62
C GLU A 179 20.12 -18.64 -5.56
N ASN A 180 20.21 -19.92 -5.95
CA ASN A 180 20.01 -21.08 -5.07
C ASN A 180 18.68 -21.09 -4.30
N THR A 181 17.63 -20.50 -4.88
CA THR A 181 16.33 -20.30 -4.25
C THR A 181 15.37 -21.45 -4.59
N GLU A 182 14.59 -21.90 -3.60
CA GLU A 182 13.44 -22.78 -3.80
C GLU A 182 12.18 -22.10 -3.27
N PHE A 183 11.20 -21.90 -4.15
CA PHE A 183 10.04 -21.05 -3.92
C PHE A 183 8.76 -21.71 -4.42
N LEU A 184 7.72 -21.73 -3.59
CA LEU A 184 6.43 -22.34 -3.89
C LEU A 184 5.34 -21.28 -3.94
N ILE A 185 4.51 -21.31 -4.97
CA ILE A 185 3.29 -20.49 -5.04
C ILE A 185 2.15 -21.31 -4.45
N SER A 186 1.88 -21.18 -3.14
CA SER A 186 0.86 -21.98 -2.45
C SER A 186 -0.56 -21.64 -2.89
N GLN A 187 -0.85 -20.35 -3.08
CA GLN A 187 -2.17 -19.88 -3.47
C GLN A 187 -2.06 -18.67 -4.38
N LEU A 188 -2.88 -18.67 -5.43
CA LEU A 188 -3.04 -17.55 -6.36
C LEU A 188 -4.51 -17.46 -6.71
N ALA A 189 -5.20 -16.44 -6.22
CA ALA A 189 -6.63 -16.25 -6.47
C ALA A 189 -7.00 -14.78 -6.63
N VAL A 190 -7.87 -14.47 -7.60
CA VAL A 190 -8.47 -13.14 -7.77
C VAL A 190 -9.76 -13.07 -6.96
N SER A 191 -9.95 -12.02 -6.18
CA SER A 191 -11.21 -11.75 -5.48
C SER A 191 -12.33 -11.48 -6.49
N PRO A 192 -13.43 -12.26 -6.49
CA PRO A 192 -14.53 -12.04 -7.44
C PRO A 192 -15.27 -10.72 -7.19
N THR A 193 -15.15 -10.16 -5.98
CA THR A 193 -15.84 -8.93 -5.57
C THR A 193 -15.06 -7.68 -6.01
N PHE A 194 -13.74 -7.77 -6.10
CA PHE A 194 -12.85 -6.65 -6.37
C PHE A 194 -11.84 -7.08 -7.44
N GLY A 195 -12.07 -6.65 -8.68
CA GLY A 195 -11.36 -7.14 -9.87
C GLY A 195 -9.85 -6.89 -9.97
N ARG A 196 -9.20 -6.44 -8.89
CA ARG A 196 -7.73 -6.24 -8.78
C ARG A 196 -7.14 -6.74 -7.46
N GLN A 197 -7.94 -7.42 -6.64
CA GLN A 197 -7.49 -7.90 -5.34
C GLN A 197 -7.04 -9.34 -5.45
N ALA A 198 -5.76 -9.57 -5.19
CA ALA A 198 -5.16 -10.89 -5.19
C ALA A 198 -5.05 -11.45 -3.78
N ILE A 199 -5.29 -12.74 -3.63
CA ILE A 199 -4.79 -13.52 -2.51
C ILE A 199 -3.58 -14.27 -3.05
N ILE A 200 -2.39 -13.78 -2.69
CA ILE A 200 -1.11 -14.37 -3.07
C ILE A 200 -0.52 -14.99 -1.81
N GLU A 201 -0.40 -16.30 -1.78
CA GLU A 201 0.32 -17.01 -0.72
C GLU A 201 1.52 -17.72 -1.33
N VAL A 202 2.70 -17.40 -0.81
CA VAL A 202 3.97 -17.96 -1.29
C VAL A 202 4.78 -18.52 -0.14
N PHE A 203 5.63 -19.49 -0.41
CA PHE A 203 6.50 -20.13 0.57
C PHE A 203 7.94 -20.18 0.04
N LEU A 204 8.86 -19.51 0.74
CA LEU A 204 10.30 -19.56 0.47
C LEU A 204 10.93 -20.64 1.35
N HIS A 205 11.41 -21.71 0.71
CA HIS A 205 12.07 -22.84 1.40
C HIS A 205 13.52 -22.53 1.76
N LYS A 206 14.25 -21.94 0.82
CA LYS A 206 15.65 -21.53 0.97
C LYS A 206 16.00 -20.45 -0.06
N GLY A 207 17.06 -19.68 0.18
CA GLY A 207 17.58 -18.66 -0.72
C GLY A 207 17.14 -17.25 -0.31
N SER A 208 17.04 -16.36 -1.30
CA SER A 208 16.65 -14.97 -1.09
C SER A 208 15.50 -14.56 -2.00
N ALA A 209 14.62 -13.72 -1.47
CA ALA A 209 13.51 -13.14 -2.21
C ALA A 209 13.39 -11.65 -1.89
N TRP A 210 13.42 -10.82 -2.93
CA TRP A 210 13.02 -9.43 -2.86
C TRP A 210 11.56 -9.32 -3.22
N VAL A 211 10.78 -8.64 -2.39
CA VAL A 211 9.33 -8.57 -2.52
C VAL A 211 8.92 -7.11 -2.61
N GLN A 212 8.20 -6.76 -3.67
CA GLN A 212 7.56 -5.47 -3.85
C GLN A 212 6.06 -5.69 -4.04
N THR A 213 5.27 -5.37 -3.01
CA THR A 213 3.80 -5.43 -3.09
C THR A 213 3.26 -4.04 -3.32
N LEU A 214 2.25 -3.90 -4.18
CA LEU A 214 1.58 -2.63 -4.47
C LEU A 214 0.10 -2.63 -4.10
N ASN A 215 -0.43 -3.79 -3.71
CA ASN A 215 -1.85 -3.94 -3.41
C ASN A 215 -2.24 -3.18 -2.13
N VAL A 216 -3.42 -2.55 -2.20
CA VAL A 216 -3.94 -1.63 -1.18
C VAL A 216 -4.85 -2.38 -0.21
N GLU A 217 -4.75 -1.98 1.06
CA GLU A 217 -5.54 -2.45 2.21
C GLU A 217 -7.02 -2.70 1.91
N ASP A 218 -7.36 -3.97 1.73
CA ASP A 218 -8.64 -4.54 2.12
C ASP A 218 -8.30 -5.88 2.73
N GLY A 219 -8.49 -6.08 4.04
CA GLY A 219 -7.94 -7.20 4.83
C GLY A 219 -8.22 -8.65 4.37
N TYR A 220 -8.84 -8.82 3.20
CA TYR A 220 -9.05 -10.06 2.46
C TYR A 220 -8.06 -10.30 1.31
N ALA A 221 -7.35 -9.26 0.85
CA ALA A 221 -6.42 -9.30 -0.26
C ALA A 221 -5.03 -8.88 0.21
N GLY A 222 -4.00 -9.47 -0.39
CA GLY A 222 -2.62 -9.16 -0.08
C GLY A 222 -1.69 -10.37 -0.20
N LEU A 223 -0.41 -10.09 -0.01
CA LEU A 223 0.64 -11.07 -0.04
C LEU A 223 0.84 -11.66 1.37
N THR A 224 0.72 -12.99 1.46
CA THR A 224 1.19 -13.77 2.60
C THR A 224 2.47 -14.50 2.19
N PHE A 225 3.60 -14.03 2.68
CA PHE A 225 4.91 -14.60 2.39
C PHE A 225 5.36 -15.49 3.55
N LYS A 226 5.51 -16.78 3.31
CA LYS A 226 5.85 -17.76 4.35
C LYS A 226 7.30 -18.24 4.21
N THR A 227 7.92 -18.52 5.34
CA THR A 227 9.15 -19.33 5.43
C THR A 227 8.89 -20.46 6.42
N ARG A 228 9.93 -21.26 6.70
CA ARG A 228 9.87 -22.26 7.78
C ARG A 228 9.55 -21.63 9.15
N ASP A 229 10.12 -20.46 9.42
CA ASP A 229 10.16 -19.89 10.78
C ASP A 229 9.16 -18.75 10.96
N ALA A 230 8.63 -18.18 9.87
CA ALA A 230 7.81 -16.98 9.93
C ALA A 230 6.75 -16.89 8.81
N VAL A 231 5.73 -16.09 9.09
CA VAL A 231 4.77 -15.57 8.11
C VAL A 231 4.88 -14.07 8.09
N MET A 232 5.15 -13.51 6.91
CA MET A 232 5.17 -12.08 6.67
C MET A 232 3.91 -11.68 5.91
N LYS A 233 3.26 -10.64 6.40
CA LYS A 233 2.16 -9.95 5.71
C LYS A 233 2.57 -8.52 5.49
N ALA A 234 2.63 -8.12 4.23
CA ALA A 234 2.94 -6.75 3.85
C ALA A 234 1.72 -6.13 3.15
N LEU A 235 1.50 -4.86 3.44
CA LEU A 235 0.50 -4.03 2.79
C LEU A 235 1.26 -2.90 2.13
N ASN A 236 1.31 -2.91 0.80
CA ASN A 236 2.12 -1.97 0.01
C ASN A 236 3.59 -1.88 0.47
N GLY A 237 4.21 -3.00 0.87
CA GLY A 237 5.58 -3.04 1.39
C GLY A 237 6.64 -3.45 0.38
N THR A 238 7.86 -2.98 0.62
CA THR A 238 9.07 -3.52 -0.02
C THR A 238 9.96 -4.13 1.05
N PHE A 239 10.29 -5.42 0.89
CA PHE A 239 11.12 -6.13 1.86
C PHE A 239 11.95 -7.23 1.19
N ASN A 240 13.10 -7.53 1.79
CA ASN A 240 13.96 -8.63 1.38
C ASN A 240 13.89 -9.73 2.44
N VAL A 241 13.79 -10.97 2.00
CA VAL A 241 13.76 -12.16 2.86
C VAL A 241 14.94 -13.04 2.48
N VAL A 242 15.70 -13.47 3.47
CA VAL A 242 16.77 -14.46 3.31
C VAL A 242 16.48 -15.58 4.29
N THR A 243 16.47 -16.82 3.81
CA THR A 243 16.23 -17.99 4.64
C THR A 243 17.06 -19.16 4.15
N ASP A 244 17.50 -20.00 5.08
CA ASP A 244 18.23 -21.23 4.78
C ASP A 244 17.76 -22.34 5.74
N VAL A 245 18.11 -23.58 5.39
CA VAL A 245 17.84 -24.75 6.20
C VAL A 245 18.56 -24.67 7.55
N THR A 246 19.74 -24.04 7.61
CA THR A 246 20.53 -23.98 8.85
C THR A 246 20.56 -22.61 9.52
N GLU A 247 20.23 -21.56 8.79
CA GLU A 247 20.30 -20.19 9.28
C GLU A 247 18.91 -19.67 9.68
N PRO A 248 18.85 -18.64 10.55
CA PRO A 248 17.59 -17.99 10.86
C PRO A 248 17.01 -17.28 9.62
N THR A 249 15.69 -17.10 9.61
CA THR A 249 15.05 -16.27 8.59
C THR A 249 15.33 -14.80 8.90
N SER A 250 16.04 -14.11 8.01
CA SER A 250 16.29 -12.68 8.08
C SER A 250 15.33 -11.92 7.18
N VAL A 251 14.67 -10.89 7.72
CA VAL A 251 13.73 -10.04 7.01
C VAL A 251 14.19 -8.59 7.11
N TYR A 252 14.37 -7.93 5.97
CA TYR A 252 14.81 -6.55 5.88
C TYR A 252 13.68 -5.72 5.28
N VAL A 253 13.15 -4.74 6.02
CA VAL A 253 12.03 -3.92 5.56
C VAL A 253 12.56 -2.60 5.04
N LEU A 254 12.26 -2.29 3.79
CA LEU A 254 12.74 -1.09 3.11
C LEU A 254 11.69 0.00 3.13
N ASN A 255 10.45 -0.36 2.81
CA ASN A 255 9.34 0.57 2.72
C ASN A 255 8.07 -0.02 3.35
N ASN A 256 7.29 0.87 3.95
CA ASN A 256 6.03 0.58 4.65
C ASN A 256 6.18 -0.49 5.76
N LYS A 257 5.06 -1.04 6.20
CA LYS A 257 5.01 -1.97 7.34
C LYS A 257 4.95 -3.42 6.87
N VAL A 258 5.68 -4.28 7.57
CA VAL A 258 5.59 -5.73 7.40
C VAL A 258 5.30 -6.36 8.76
N SER A 259 4.18 -7.06 8.86
CA SER A 259 3.84 -7.84 10.04
C SER A 259 4.50 -9.21 9.94
N ILE A 260 5.38 -9.53 10.87
CA ILE A 260 6.08 -10.81 10.97
C ILE A 260 5.47 -11.61 12.12
N THR A 261 4.85 -12.73 11.79
CA THR A 261 4.34 -13.70 12.75
C THR A 261 5.26 -14.90 12.78
N SER A 262 5.93 -15.12 13.89
CA SER A 262 6.76 -16.31 14.08
C SER A 262 5.92 -17.58 14.23
N LEU A 263 6.43 -18.68 13.68
CA LEU A 263 5.79 -19.98 13.66
C LEU A 263 6.56 -21.02 14.48
N THR A 264 5.83 -21.95 15.09
CA THR A 264 6.40 -23.20 15.59
C THR A 264 6.59 -24.20 14.44
N PRO A 265 7.79 -24.78 14.22
CA PRO A 265 8.03 -25.69 13.10
C PRO A 265 7.11 -26.93 13.08
N GLU A 266 6.69 -27.42 14.25
CA GLU A 266 5.89 -28.65 14.36
C GLU A 266 4.40 -28.43 14.13
N THR A 267 3.85 -27.30 14.60
CA THR A 267 2.40 -27.05 14.59
C THR A 267 1.99 -25.94 13.62
N MET A 268 2.97 -25.21 13.06
CA MET A 268 2.74 -24.00 12.26
C MET A 268 1.82 -22.99 12.98
N GLN A 269 1.86 -22.97 14.31
CA GLN A 269 1.04 -22.08 15.12
C GLN A 269 1.76 -20.74 15.30
N ALA A 270 0.99 -19.66 15.15
CA ALA A 270 1.46 -18.31 15.43
C ALA A 270 1.80 -18.17 16.92
N VAL A 271 3.02 -17.72 17.22
CA VAL A 271 3.47 -17.51 18.60
C VAL A 271 3.52 -16.02 18.94
N LYS A 272 4.27 -15.26 18.15
CA LYS A 272 4.48 -13.82 18.36
C LYS A 272 4.39 -13.10 17.03
N THR A 273 3.60 -12.03 16.98
CA THR A 273 3.55 -11.11 15.85
C THR A 273 4.29 -9.83 16.21
N LEU A 274 5.13 -9.37 15.30
CA LEU A 274 5.87 -8.12 15.41
C LEU A 274 5.64 -7.31 14.13
N LYS A 275 5.29 -6.04 14.27
CA LYS A 275 5.21 -5.12 13.13
C LYS A 275 6.58 -4.47 12.95
N LEU A 276 7.19 -4.65 11.78
CA LEU A 276 8.39 -3.94 11.38
C LEU A 276 8.03 -2.73 10.53
N THR A 277 8.78 -1.65 10.70
CA THR A 277 8.72 -0.43 9.88
C THR A 277 9.92 -0.34 8.94
N ALA A 278 9.91 0.66 8.06
CA ALA A 278 11.01 0.94 7.15
C ALA A 278 12.36 1.05 7.89
N ASN A 279 13.42 0.53 7.27
CA ASN A 279 14.79 0.52 7.79
C ASN A 279 15.01 -0.37 9.02
N GLN A 280 14.07 -1.26 9.34
CA GLN A 280 14.26 -2.29 10.35
C GLN A 280 14.61 -3.63 9.70
N LYS A 281 15.38 -4.44 10.42
CA LYS A 281 15.57 -5.86 10.12
C LYS A 281 15.15 -6.71 11.30
N ALA A 282 14.59 -7.88 11.02
CA ALA A 282 14.35 -8.90 12.04
C ALA A 282 15.02 -10.21 11.66
N ASN A 283 15.50 -10.92 12.68
CA ASN A 283 15.94 -12.30 12.56
C ASN A 283 15.00 -13.18 13.38
N VAL A 284 14.36 -14.14 12.70
CA VAL A 284 13.48 -15.12 13.33
C VAL A 284 14.27 -16.41 13.45
N ARG A 285 14.56 -16.80 14.69
CA ARG A 285 15.33 -18.01 15.01
C ARG A 285 14.60 -18.87 16.04
N MET A 286 14.82 -20.17 16.00
CA MET A 286 14.30 -21.10 17.01
C MET A 286 15.32 -21.24 18.14
N VAL A 287 14.92 -20.84 19.34
CA VAL A 287 15.69 -20.97 20.59
C VAL A 287 14.96 -21.96 21.48
N SER A 288 15.55 -23.13 21.70
CA SER A 288 14.99 -24.17 22.58
C SER A 288 13.54 -24.55 22.27
N GLY A 289 13.20 -24.63 20.97
CA GLY A 289 11.86 -24.96 20.48
C GLY A 289 10.84 -23.82 20.56
N LYS A 290 11.25 -22.61 20.94
CA LYS A 290 10.43 -21.39 20.89
C LYS A 290 10.99 -20.43 19.83
N PRO A 291 10.13 -19.82 19.00
CA PRO A 291 10.60 -18.78 18.11
C PRO A 291 10.97 -17.52 18.90
N VAL A 292 12.12 -16.96 18.57
CA VAL A 292 12.60 -15.67 19.08
C VAL A 292 12.80 -14.76 17.87
N ILE A 293 12.16 -13.60 17.92
CA ILE A 293 12.33 -12.53 16.92
C ILE A 293 13.26 -11.49 17.56
N THR A 294 14.43 -11.26 16.96
CA THR A 294 15.31 -10.14 17.32
C THR A 294 15.21 -9.06 16.25
N THR A 295 15.13 -7.81 16.67
CA THR A 295 15.11 -6.64 15.78
C THR A 295 16.41 -5.88 15.84
N ASP A 296 16.77 -5.27 14.73
CA ASP A 296 17.92 -4.37 14.62
C ASP A 296 17.62 -3.34 13.52
N THR A 297 18.43 -2.29 13.45
CA THR A 297 18.38 -1.30 12.38
C THR A 297 19.11 -1.80 11.13
N LEU A 298 18.60 -1.43 9.97
CA LEU A 298 19.22 -1.77 8.69
C LEU A 298 20.51 -0.95 8.50
N THR A 299 21.64 -1.63 8.44
CA THR A 299 22.96 -0.96 8.37
C THR A 299 23.30 -0.52 6.93
N GLN A 300 24.25 0.39 6.79
CA GLN A 300 24.77 0.76 5.46
C GLN A 300 25.42 -0.44 4.75
N GLN A 301 26.04 -1.35 5.50
CA GLN A 301 26.63 -2.56 4.95
C GLN A 301 25.56 -3.44 4.28
N ASP A 302 24.42 -3.64 4.96
CA ASP A 302 23.28 -4.41 4.44
C ASP A 302 22.81 -3.84 3.08
N ARG A 303 22.73 -2.50 2.99
CA ARG A 303 22.30 -1.79 1.77
C ARG A 303 23.34 -1.79 0.66
N SER A 304 24.63 -1.89 0.98
CA SER A 304 25.72 -1.77 0.01
C SER A 304 25.93 -3.03 -0.86
N THR A 305 25.20 -4.11 -0.59
CA THR A 305 25.35 -5.35 -1.36
C THR A 305 24.86 -5.17 -2.81
N PRO A 306 25.50 -5.82 -3.81
CA PRO A 306 25.07 -5.71 -5.20
C PRO A 306 23.62 -6.12 -5.43
N TRP A 307 23.15 -7.18 -4.74
CA TRP A 307 21.76 -7.63 -4.76
C TRP A 307 20.79 -6.52 -4.36
N PHE A 308 21.08 -5.85 -3.24
CA PHE A 308 20.23 -4.81 -2.69
C PHE A 308 20.16 -3.58 -3.61
N GLN A 309 21.30 -3.12 -4.11
CA GLN A 309 21.36 -1.97 -5.03
C GLN A 309 20.68 -2.26 -6.37
N SER A 310 20.88 -3.46 -6.92
CA SER A 310 20.23 -3.87 -8.17
C SER A 310 18.70 -3.87 -8.02
N ASN A 311 18.18 -4.41 -6.92
CA ASN A 311 16.75 -4.44 -6.68
C ASN A 311 16.14 -3.08 -6.38
N LEU A 312 16.84 -2.18 -5.68
CA LEU A 312 16.39 -0.80 -5.52
C LEU A 312 16.23 -0.08 -6.86
N ASN A 313 17.18 -0.26 -7.78
CA ASN A 313 17.11 0.35 -9.11
C ASN A 313 15.94 -0.24 -9.92
N ARG A 314 15.74 -1.56 -9.87
CA ARG A 314 14.62 -2.21 -10.55
C ARG A 314 13.27 -1.83 -9.96
N ASP A 315 13.18 -1.67 -8.64
CA ASP A 315 11.96 -1.15 -8.00
C ASP A 315 11.62 0.23 -8.55
N HIS A 316 12.63 1.10 -8.72
CA HIS A 316 12.43 2.42 -9.31
C HIS A 316 11.95 2.36 -10.77
N GLU A 317 12.56 1.50 -11.59
CA GLU A 317 12.14 1.28 -12.99
C GLU A 317 10.72 0.71 -13.08
N HIS A 318 10.40 -0.29 -12.26
CA HIS A 318 9.08 -0.91 -12.18
C HIS A 318 8.01 0.10 -11.74
N LEU A 319 8.26 0.86 -10.67
CA LEU A 319 7.34 1.91 -10.21
C LEU A 319 7.14 2.99 -11.28
N THR A 320 8.19 3.34 -12.04
CA THR A 320 8.09 4.30 -13.15
C THR A 320 7.21 3.74 -14.27
N MET A 321 7.40 2.47 -14.66
CA MET A 321 6.59 1.81 -15.66
C MET A 321 5.11 1.68 -15.24
N LEU A 322 4.86 1.35 -13.98
CA LEU A 322 3.50 1.29 -13.43
C LEU A 322 2.86 2.66 -13.33
N ARG A 323 3.63 3.71 -13.00
CA ARG A 323 3.18 5.10 -13.07
C ARG A 323 2.72 5.45 -14.48
N GLU A 324 3.53 5.19 -15.50
CA GLU A 324 3.18 5.51 -16.89
C GLU A 324 1.91 4.79 -17.32
N LYS A 325 1.81 3.49 -17.03
CA LYS A 325 0.59 2.70 -17.25
C LYS A 325 -0.60 3.24 -16.46
N GLY A 326 -0.39 3.64 -15.21
CA GLY A 326 -1.40 4.23 -14.32
C GLY A 326 -1.96 5.52 -14.91
N ILE A 327 -1.10 6.46 -15.30
CA ILE A 327 -1.48 7.72 -15.94
C ILE A 327 -2.24 7.47 -17.25
N GLU A 328 -1.77 6.53 -18.08
CA GLU A 328 -2.47 6.16 -19.30
C GLU A 328 -3.88 5.64 -19.00
N ARG A 329 -4.02 4.73 -18.03
CA ARG A 329 -5.32 4.22 -17.55
C ARG A 329 -6.19 5.36 -17.03
N LEU A 330 -5.64 6.27 -16.23
CA LEU A 330 -6.36 7.43 -15.71
C LEU A 330 -6.81 8.36 -16.83
N ALA A 331 -5.99 8.59 -17.84
CA ALA A 331 -6.35 9.38 -19.02
C ALA A 331 -7.47 8.71 -19.84
N GLN A 332 -7.42 7.39 -20.00
CA GLN A 332 -8.47 6.61 -20.66
C GLN A 332 -9.80 6.70 -19.88
N ILE A 333 -9.77 6.55 -18.55
CA ILE A 333 -10.96 6.66 -17.69
C ILE A 333 -11.49 8.10 -17.65
N ALA A 334 -10.61 9.08 -17.52
CA ALA A 334 -10.98 10.50 -17.55
C ALA A 334 -11.57 10.90 -18.92
N GLY A 335 -11.17 10.23 -20.00
CA GLY A 335 -11.67 10.50 -21.34
C GLY A 335 -11.32 11.92 -21.79
N THR A 336 -12.33 12.71 -22.16
CA THR A 336 -12.09 14.09 -22.63
C THR A 336 -11.74 15.03 -21.48
N LEU A 337 -10.57 15.66 -21.53
CA LEU A 337 -10.05 16.55 -20.49
C LEU A 337 -10.50 18.02 -20.63
N PRO A 338 -10.52 18.80 -19.53
CA PRO A 338 -10.71 20.25 -19.57
C PRO A 338 -9.85 20.97 -20.61
N GLY A 339 -10.51 21.77 -21.46
CA GLY A 339 -9.86 22.52 -22.55
C GLY A 339 -9.85 21.79 -23.90
N GLN A 340 -10.17 20.49 -23.94
CA GLN A 340 -10.42 19.78 -25.20
C GLN A 340 -11.78 20.16 -25.80
N MET A 341 -11.88 20.10 -27.13
CA MET A 341 -13.06 20.55 -27.89
C MET A 341 -14.38 19.89 -27.45
N LEU A 342 -14.32 18.63 -27.04
CA LEU A 342 -15.49 17.82 -26.68
C LEU A 342 -15.83 17.89 -25.18
N TYR A 343 -15.03 18.58 -24.37
CA TYR A 343 -15.26 18.67 -22.92
C TYR A 343 -16.62 19.28 -22.52
N PRO A 344 -17.13 20.34 -23.20
CA PRO A 344 -18.48 20.85 -22.90
C PRO A 344 -19.59 19.82 -23.13
N ILE A 345 -19.39 18.87 -24.06
CA ILE A 345 -20.33 17.78 -24.34
C ILE A 345 -20.30 16.78 -23.18
N LYS A 346 -19.12 16.42 -22.68
CA LYS A 346 -18.95 15.59 -21.47
C LYS A 346 -19.69 16.19 -20.27
N GLN A 347 -19.46 17.48 -19.97
CA GLN A 347 -20.15 18.16 -18.88
C GLN A 347 -21.68 18.17 -19.05
N THR A 348 -22.18 18.30 -20.28
CA THR A 348 -23.61 18.26 -20.56
C THR A 348 -24.17 16.85 -20.33
N LYS A 349 -23.44 15.80 -20.74
CA LYS A 349 -23.80 14.40 -20.49
C LYS A 349 -23.88 14.11 -18.98
N GLU A 350 -22.89 14.54 -18.21
CA GLU A 350 -22.86 14.34 -16.75
C GLU A 350 -24.00 15.08 -16.04
N ARG A 351 -24.29 16.34 -16.41
CA ARG A 351 -25.43 17.08 -15.86
C ARG A 351 -26.77 16.42 -16.18
N LEU A 352 -26.92 15.89 -17.40
CA LEU A 352 -28.12 15.15 -17.79
C LEU A 352 -28.20 13.83 -17.00
N LYS A 353 -27.09 13.12 -16.83
CA LYS A 353 -27.01 11.89 -16.04
C LYS A 353 -27.45 12.17 -14.60
N LEU A 354 -26.93 13.23 -13.97
CA LEU A 354 -27.34 13.69 -12.64
C LEU A 354 -28.81 14.11 -12.56
N ALA A 355 -29.33 14.80 -13.58
CA ALA A 355 -30.72 15.26 -13.60
C ALA A 355 -31.73 14.12 -13.83
N LEU A 356 -31.29 13.03 -14.48
CA LEU A 356 -32.11 11.85 -14.74
C LEU A 356 -31.96 10.78 -13.66
N SER A 357 -30.83 10.76 -12.96
CA SER A 357 -30.60 9.91 -11.79
C SER A 357 -31.48 10.41 -10.65
N SER A 358 -32.18 9.50 -9.96
CA SER A 358 -32.93 9.86 -8.74
C SER A 358 -31.98 10.44 -7.69
N ASP A 359 -32.48 11.27 -6.77
CA ASP A 359 -31.68 11.82 -5.65
C ASP A 359 -30.96 10.72 -4.82
N SER A 360 -31.41 9.47 -4.90
CA SER A 360 -30.79 8.30 -4.26
C SER A 360 -29.73 7.58 -5.11
N ASP A 361 -29.50 7.97 -6.35
CA ASP A 361 -28.60 7.26 -7.28
C ASP A 361 -27.15 7.77 -7.15
N MET A 362 -26.59 7.45 -5.99
CA MET A 362 -25.24 7.82 -5.57
C MET A 362 -24.15 7.27 -6.47
N ALA A 363 -24.40 6.15 -7.14
CA ALA A 363 -23.44 5.55 -8.06
C ALA A 363 -23.05 6.54 -9.16
N VAL A 364 -24.01 7.31 -9.67
CA VAL A 364 -23.76 8.36 -10.67
C VAL A 364 -22.91 9.50 -10.10
N GLN A 365 -23.20 9.96 -8.89
CA GLN A 365 -22.41 11.04 -8.27
C GLN A 365 -20.98 10.61 -7.98
N ILE A 366 -20.79 9.39 -7.46
CA ILE A 366 -19.48 8.80 -7.18
C ILE A 366 -18.70 8.59 -8.47
N GLU A 367 -19.34 8.10 -9.53
CA GLU A 367 -18.70 7.95 -10.85
C GLU A 367 -18.21 9.30 -11.40
N ILE A 368 -19.02 10.36 -11.30
CA ILE A 368 -18.62 11.70 -11.74
C ILE A 368 -17.51 12.26 -10.85
N ALA A 369 -17.60 12.07 -9.53
CA ALA A 369 -16.53 12.47 -8.60
C ALA A 369 -15.20 11.79 -8.96
N ASN A 370 -15.20 10.47 -9.12
CA ASN A 370 -14.01 9.72 -9.53
C ASN A 370 -13.48 10.18 -10.89
N SER A 371 -14.38 10.46 -11.85
CA SER A 371 -13.95 11.04 -13.13
C SER A 371 -13.29 12.41 -12.98
N ARG A 372 -13.75 13.28 -12.07
CA ARG A 372 -13.13 14.59 -11.82
C ARG A 372 -11.78 14.48 -11.13
N LEU A 373 -11.65 13.52 -10.22
CA LEU A 373 -10.38 13.22 -9.59
C LEU A 373 -9.36 12.73 -10.64
N ASN A 374 -9.75 11.79 -11.50
CA ASN A 374 -8.89 11.29 -12.58
C ASN A 374 -8.51 12.39 -13.58
N GLU A 375 -9.44 13.29 -13.93
CA GLU A 375 -9.12 14.48 -14.73
C GLU A 375 -8.06 15.36 -14.07
N ALA A 376 -8.20 15.62 -12.76
CA ALA A 376 -7.25 16.44 -12.01
C ALA A 376 -5.85 15.82 -12.04
N LEU A 377 -5.75 14.51 -11.80
CA LEU A 377 -4.48 13.78 -11.81
C LEU A 377 -3.76 13.86 -13.15
N VAL A 378 -4.48 13.58 -14.24
CA VAL A 378 -3.93 13.64 -15.59
C VAL A 378 -3.49 15.06 -15.95
N LEU A 379 -4.22 16.08 -15.50
CA LEU A 379 -3.86 17.48 -15.73
C LEU A 379 -2.64 17.94 -14.91
N PHE A 380 -2.50 17.47 -13.66
CA PHE A 380 -1.33 17.76 -12.86
C PHE A 380 -0.07 17.12 -13.46
N GLU A 381 -0.16 15.87 -13.92
CA GLU A 381 0.94 15.21 -14.63
C GLU A 381 1.29 15.91 -15.95
N ALA A 382 0.28 16.39 -16.69
CA ALA A 382 0.50 17.19 -17.90
C ALA A 382 1.05 18.61 -17.61
N GLY A 383 1.23 18.99 -16.35
CA GLY A 383 1.72 20.31 -15.93
C GLY A 383 0.68 21.44 -15.96
N ASP A 384 -0.60 21.16 -16.25
CA ASP A 384 -1.68 22.16 -16.28
C ASP A 384 -2.28 22.34 -14.86
N GLN A 385 -1.47 22.95 -13.99
CA GLN A 385 -1.79 23.16 -12.57
C GLN A 385 -3.11 23.90 -12.35
N GLN A 386 -3.46 24.85 -13.22
CA GLN A 386 -4.69 25.62 -13.08
C GLN A 386 -5.92 24.74 -13.33
N LYS A 387 -5.97 24.03 -14.46
CA LYS A 387 -7.11 23.16 -14.76
C LYS A 387 -7.18 21.97 -13.81
N GLY A 388 -6.03 21.45 -13.36
CA GLY A 388 -5.95 20.41 -12.33
C GLY A 388 -6.67 20.86 -11.05
N ARG A 389 -6.40 22.09 -10.58
CA ARG A 389 -7.09 22.68 -9.42
C ARG A 389 -8.59 22.84 -9.66
N GLU A 390 -9.02 23.29 -10.83
CA GLU A 390 -10.44 23.44 -11.17
C GLU A 390 -11.17 22.08 -11.13
N ALA A 391 -10.57 21.02 -11.68
CA ALA A 391 -11.12 19.67 -11.65
C ALA A 391 -11.18 19.11 -10.21
N LEU A 392 -10.14 19.37 -9.41
CA LEU A 392 -10.07 18.95 -8.01
C LEU A 392 -11.10 19.66 -7.13
N MET A 393 -11.35 20.96 -7.35
CA MET A 393 -12.43 21.69 -6.69
C MET A 393 -13.81 21.14 -7.09
N ALA A 394 -13.99 20.77 -8.36
CA ALA A 394 -15.22 20.13 -8.81
C ALA A 394 -15.44 18.78 -8.10
N TYR A 395 -14.38 17.97 -7.96
CA TYR A 395 -14.40 16.74 -7.16
C TYR A 395 -14.84 16.99 -5.71
N GLN A 396 -14.17 17.90 -5.01
CA GLN A 396 -14.51 18.25 -3.62
C GLN A 396 -15.96 18.71 -3.48
N SER A 397 -16.47 19.50 -4.44
CA SER A 397 -17.84 19.99 -4.42
C SER A 397 -18.87 18.86 -4.49
N ILE A 398 -18.60 17.82 -5.28
CA ILE A 398 -19.46 16.65 -5.41
C ILE A 398 -19.33 15.79 -4.15
N ALA A 399 -18.12 15.58 -3.65
CA ALA A 399 -17.89 14.82 -2.43
C ALA A 399 -18.59 15.43 -1.20
N ARG A 400 -18.65 16.77 -1.09
CA ARG A 400 -19.44 17.46 -0.07
C ARG A 400 -20.94 17.23 -0.23
N GLN A 401 -21.46 17.32 -1.46
CA GLN A 401 -22.88 17.01 -1.73
C GLN A 401 -23.22 15.57 -1.34
N ILE A 402 -22.31 14.63 -1.62
CA ILE A 402 -22.41 13.23 -1.22
C ILE A 402 -22.44 13.09 0.31
N ALA A 403 -21.58 13.82 1.02
CA ALA A 403 -21.48 13.78 2.48
C ALA A 403 -22.70 14.39 3.19
N ASP A 404 -23.31 15.44 2.62
CA ASP A 404 -24.50 16.09 3.16
C ASP A 404 -25.75 15.18 3.07
N ALA A 405 -25.75 14.20 2.16
CA ALA A 405 -26.79 13.20 2.04
C ALA A 405 -26.65 12.12 3.16
N LYS A 406 -27.42 12.27 4.25
CA LYS A 406 -27.31 11.43 5.47
C LYS A 406 -27.40 9.92 5.27
N VAL A 407 -28.20 9.42 4.33
CA VAL A 407 -28.45 7.97 4.15
C VAL A 407 -27.29 7.26 3.42
N THR A 408 -26.31 8.01 2.91
CA THR A 408 -25.43 7.54 1.83
C THR A 408 -23.94 7.66 2.11
N LYS A 409 -23.53 8.11 3.30
CA LYS A 409 -22.12 8.24 3.69
C LYS A 409 -21.36 6.90 3.67
N GLU A 410 -21.97 5.81 4.15
CA GLU A 410 -21.30 4.50 4.18
C GLU A 410 -21.01 3.94 2.77
N VAL A 411 -21.91 4.16 1.80
CA VAL A 411 -21.69 3.74 0.40
C VAL A 411 -20.58 4.56 -0.23
N ALA A 412 -20.60 5.88 -0.02
CA ALA A 412 -19.54 6.77 -0.46
C ALA A 412 -18.19 6.37 0.14
N ARG A 413 -18.15 6.04 1.43
CA ARG A 413 -16.95 5.57 2.12
C ARG A 413 -16.37 4.32 1.45
N ARG A 414 -17.20 3.31 1.22
CA ARG A 414 -16.79 2.02 0.63
C ARG A 414 -16.27 2.12 -0.80
N ILE A 415 -16.55 3.21 -1.51
CA ILE A 415 -16.14 3.37 -2.90
C ILE A 415 -15.05 4.44 -3.02
N ILE A 416 -15.25 5.60 -2.40
CA ILE A 416 -14.34 6.74 -2.51
C ILE A 416 -13.04 6.46 -1.76
N ILE A 417 -13.07 6.01 -0.50
CA ILE A 417 -11.82 5.83 0.28
C ILE A 417 -10.90 4.77 -0.35
N PRO A 418 -11.37 3.57 -0.72
CA PRO A 418 -10.49 2.60 -1.38
C PRO A 418 -9.94 3.10 -2.71
N HIS A 419 -10.76 3.81 -3.50
CA HIS A 419 -10.31 4.40 -4.76
C HIS A 419 -9.26 5.49 -4.52
N GLN A 420 -9.45 6.36 -3.52
CA GLN A 420 -8.48 7.37 -3.11
C GLN A 420 -7.16 6.74 -2.66
N LYS A 421 -7.21 5.67 -1.84
CA LYS A 421 -6.00 4.97 -1.40
C LYS A 421 -5.26 4.34 -2.58
N THR A 422 -5.99 3.70 -3.51
CA THR A 422 -5.43 3.15 -4.75
C THR A 422 -4.74 4.23 -5.58
N LEU A 423 -5.43 5.35 -5.81
CA LEU A 423 -4.86 6.48 -6.53
C LEU A 423 -3.65 7.06 -5.80
N THR A 424 -3.70 7.22 -4.49
CA THR A 424 -2.57 7.77 -3.71
C THR A 424 -1.34 6.87 -3.78
N ALA A 425 -1.53 5.54 -3.82
CA ALA A 425 -0.44 4.59 -4.00
C ALA A 425 0.14 4.60 -5.43
N GLU A 426 -0.70 4.83 -6.43
CA GLU A 426 -0.28 4.97 -7.84
C GLU A 426 0.32 6.35 -8.14
N LEU A 427 0.13 7.34 -7.26
CA LEU A 427 0.52 8.72 -7.49
C LEU A 427 2.02 8.95 -7.22
N PRO A 428 2.74 9.62 -8.13
CA PRO A 428 4.17 9.86 -7.98
C PRO A 428 4.50 10.89 -6.90
N ASN A 429 5.66 10.77 -6.26
CA ASN A 429 6.09 11.76 -5.26
C ASN A 429 6.51 13.11 -5.87
N ASP A 430 6.86 13.17 -7.16
CA ASP A 430 7.39 14.36 -7.86
C ASP A 430 6.34 15.27 -8.51
N ILE A 431 5.11 14.78 -8.75
CA ILE A 431 3.98 15.66 -9.11
C ILE A 431 3.66 16.48 -7.85
N ASN A 432 3.05 17.66 -8.01
CA ASN A 432 2.39 18.37 -6.92
C ASN A 432 1.16 17.60 -6.38
N THR A 433 1.39 16.34 -5.98
CA THR A 433 0.44 15.44 -5.33
C THR A 433 0.10 15.92 -3.95
N GLY A 434 0.92 16.79 -3.34
CA GLY A 434 0.62 17.41 -2.05
C GLY A 434 -0.80 17.99 -2.03
N LEU A 435 -1.21 18.73 -3.08
CA LEU A 435 -2.56 19.28 -3.16
C LEU A 435 -3.65 18.21 -3.35
N VAL A 436 -3.35 17.17 -4.13
CA VAL A 436 -4.29 16.06 -4.35
C VAL A 436 -4.45 15.25 -3.07
N LYS A 437 -3.35 14.76 -2.49
CA LYS A 437 -3.29 14.06 -1.20
C LYS A 437 -4.06 14.83 -0.13
N GLU A 438 -3.80 16.14 0.02
CA GLU A 438 -4.51 16.98 0.98
C GLU A 438 -6.01 17.09 0.67
N THR A 439 -6.40 17.16 -0.61
CA THR A 439 -7.82 17.10 -0.99
C THR A 439 -8.46 15.76 -0.67
N LEU A 440 -7.75 14.65 -0.86
CA LEU A 440 -8.23 13.32 -0.53
C LEU A 440 -8.38 13.16 0.98
N HIS A 441 -7.40 13.63 1.75
CA HIS A 441 -7.45 13.72 3.22
C HIS A 441 -8.68 14.49 3.70
N GLN A 442 -8.88 15.71 3.22
CA GLN A 442 -10.06 16.53 3.54
C GLN A 442 -11.37 15.87 3.13
N THR A 443 -11.38 15.17 1.99
CA THR A 443 -12.58 14.47 1.52
C THR A 443 -12.89 13.27 2.43
N ALA A 444 -11.89 12.50 2.85
CA ALA A 444 -12.05 11.41 3.79
C ALA A 444 -12.60 11.93 5.14
N GLU A 445 -12.08 13.06 5.64
CA GLU A 445 -12.59 13.71 6.85
C GLU A 445 -14.07 14.13 6.71
N ILE A 446 -14.44 14.74 5.58
CA ILE A 446 -15.84 15.14 5.31
C ILE A 446 -16.77 13.92 5.23
N LEU A 447 -16.27 12.78 4.74
CA LEU A 447 -17.03 11.54 4.59
C LEU A 447 -17.13 10.73 5.89
N ALA A 448 -16.42 11.11 6.95
CA ALA A 448 -16.53 10.44 8.25
C ALA A 448 -17.98 10.40 8.75
N ASN A 449 -18.40 9.23 9.25
CA ASN A 449 -19.77 9.01 9.70
C ASN A 449 -20.00 9.53 11.12
N ASN A 450 -18.96 9.51 11.94
CA ASN A 450 -19.01 9.89 13.35
C ASN A 450 -17.69 10.57 13.77
N PRO A 451 -17.65 11.25 14.94
CA PRO A 451 -16.45 11.93 15.43
C PRO A 451 -15.26 10.99 15.61
N VAL A 452 -15.52 9.74 15.98
CA VAL A 452 -14.51 8.69 16.17
C VAL A 452 -13.73 8.42 14.88
N GLU A 453 -14.47 8.12 13.81
CA GLU A 453 -13.91 7.82 12.51
C GLU A 453 -13.18 9.03 11.93
N LEU A 454 -13.71 10.23 12.18
CA LEU A 454 -13.06 11.47 11.80
C LEU A 454 -11.66 11.56 12.43
N GLU A 455 -11.54 11.30 13.73
CA GLU A 455 -10.24 11.35 14.42
C GLU A 455 -9.28 10.25 13.94
N LYS A 456 -9.80 9.04 13.72
CA LYS A 456 -9.01 7.96 13.09
C LYS A 456 -8.47 8.39 11.73
N ILE A 457 -9.30 9.01 10.89
CA ILE A 457 -8.89 9.50 9.57
C ILE A 457 -7.85 10.62 9.71
N ARG A 458 -8.06 11.58 10.62
CA ARG A 458 -7.13 12.69 10.86
C ARG A 458 -5.76 12.23 11.31
N LEU A 459 -5.70 11.31 12.27
CA LEU A 459 -4.44 10.72 12.74
C LEU A 459 -3.74 9.92 11.64
N ASN A 460 -4.48 9.10 10.88
CA ASN A 460 -3.91 8.40 9.74
C ASN A 460 -3.36 9.37 8.68
N ASN A 461 -4.11 10.42 8.34
CA ASN A 461 -3.66 11.46 7.41
C ASN A 461 -2.39 12.14 7.95
N SER A 462 -2.36 12.45 9.25
CA SER A 462 -1.23 13.04 9.96
C SER A 462 0.03 12.16 9.91
N VAL A 463 -0.08 10.86 10.20
CA VAL A 463 1.02 9.89 10.01
C VAL A 463 1.51 9.89 8.56
N GLN A 464 0.60 9.91 7.58
CA GLN A 464 0.99 10.02 6.17
C GLN A 464 1.71 11.34 5.86
N ARG A 465 1.31 12.46 6.49
CA ARG A 465 2.04 13.74 6.35
C ARG A 465 3.48 13.61 6.86
N LEU A 466 3.71 12.90 7.97
CA LEU A 466 5.07 12.63 8.47
C LEU A 466 5.88 11.72 7.55
N GLN A 467 5.26 10.73 6.92
CA GLN A 467 5.91 9.91 5.89
C GLN A 467 6.27 10.74 4.65
N ASP A 468 5.44 11.73 4.29
CA ASP A 468 5.81 12.68 3.25
C ASP A 468 7.03 13.52 3.70
N VAL A 469 7.10 13.93 4.98
CA VAL A 469 8.27 14.67 5.53
C VAL A 469 9.55 13.83 5.45
N THR A 470 9.53 12.54 5.81
CA THR A 470 10.71 11.66 5.70
C THR A 470 11.20 11.55 4.27
N THR A 471 10.27 11.44 3.32
CA THR A 471 10.56 11.38 1.88
C THR A 471 11.20 12.69 1.39
N LEU A 472 10.58 13.83 1.70
CA LEU A 472 11.08 15.15 1.31
C LEU A 472 12.47 15.46 1.91
N VAL A 473 12.72 15.04 3.15
CA VAL A 473 14.05 15.16 3.79
C VAL A 473 15.08 14.31 3.04
N ALA A 474 14.74 13.08 2.66
CA ALA A 474 15.62 12.20 1.91
C ALA A 474 15.93 12.74 0.50
N GLU A 475 14.97 13.44 -0.12
CA GLU A 475 15.12 14.11 -1.42
C GLU A 475 15.87 15.46 -1.33
N GLY A 476 16.05 16.00 -0.11
CA GLY A 476 16.71 17.28 0.13
C GLY A 476 15.78 18.50 0.05
N GLU A 477 14.47 18.30 -0.05
CA GLU A 477 13.44 19.35 -0.14
C GLU A 477 13.03 19.90 1.24
N MET A 478 13.98 20.51 1.95
CA MET A 478 13.81 20.90 3.36
C MET A 478 12.69 21.92 3.61
N ASP A 479 12.45 22.86 2.70
CA ASP A 479 11.38 23.86 2.85
C ASP A 479 9.98 23.22 2.73
N ALA A 480 9.81 22.29 1.78
CA ALA A 480 8.57 21.53 1.61
C ALA A 480 8.34 20.59 2.81
N ALA A 481 9.40 19.93 3.29
CA ALA A 481 9.36 19.10 4.50
C ALA A 481 8.89 19.93 5.72
N LYS A 482 9.39 21.16 5.85
CA LYS A 482 8.99 22.08 6.92
C LYS A 482 7.51 22.47 6.83
N GLU A 483 7.03 22.86 5.66
CA GLU A 483 5.61 23.18 5.44
C GLU A 483 4.72 21.98 5.78
N ARG A 484 5.13 20.78 5.37
CA ARG A 484 4.39 19.55 5.64
C ARG A 484 4.39 19.18 7.12
N LEU A 485 5.50 19.39 7.83
CA LEU A 485 5.59 19.18 9.28
C LEU A 485 4.69 20.16 10.06
N VAL A 486 4.60 21.42 9.64
CA VAL A 486 3.65 22.38 10.25
C VAL A 486 2.21 21.92 10.02
N SER A 487 1.89 21.47 8.80
CA SER A 487 0.57 20.92 8.49
C SER A 487 0.23 19.68 9.32
N HIS A 488 1.23 18.86 9.66
CA HIS A 488 1.08 17.74 10.57
C HIS A 488 0.77 18.19 12.01
N GLN A 489 1.58 19.11 12.56
CA GLN A 489 1.39 19.63 13.92
C GLN A 489 0.00 20.25 14.13
N LEU A 490 -0.52 20.96 13.13
CA LEU A 490 -1.87 21.55 13.18
C LEU A 490 -3.00 20.51 13.16
N ALA A 491 -2.77 19.32 12.61
CA ALA A 491 -3.79 18.28 12.51
C ALA A 491 -3.89 17.43 13.77
N VAL A 492 -2.82 17.38 14.57
CA VAL A 492 -2.69 16.50 15.74
C VAL A 492 -3.36 17.07 17.00
N SER A 493 -3.39 18.39 17.17
CA SER A 493 -3.73 19.03 18.46
C SER A 493 -5.11 18.74 19.03
N ASP A 494 -6.05 18.22 18.22
CA ASP A 494 -7.48 18.16 18.57
C ASP A 494 -7.99 16.73 18.85
N ALA A 495 -7.14 15.70 18.67
CA ALA A 495 -7.59 14.30 18.66
C ALA A 495 -7.98 13.75 20.04
N LEU A 496 -7.23 14.12 21.09
CA LEU A 496 -7.49 13.63 22.45
C LEU A 496 -8.79 14.21 23.01
N GLU A 497 -9.06 15.50 22.79
CA GLU A 497 -10.27 16.17 23.27
C GLU A 497 -11.52 15.53 22.65
N THR A 498 -11.49 15.25 21.34
CA THR A 498 -12.58 14.60 20.62
C THR A 498 -12.79 13.16 21.10
N THR A 499 -11.71 12.43 21.38
CA THR A 499 -11.78 11.05 21.92
C THR A 499 -12.34 11.02 23.34
N GLN A 500 -12.03 12.02 24.17
CA GLN A 500 -12.57 12.13 25.51
C GLN A 500 -14.09 12.38 25.51
N ALA A 501 -14.61 13.07 24.49
CA ALA A 501 -16.03 13.38 24.33
C ALA A 501 -16.91 12.19 23.90
N ILE A 502 -16.35 11.03 23.61
CA ILE A 502 -17.10 9.81 23.28
C ILE A 502 -17.79 9.28 24.55
N GLU A 503 -19.12 9.17 24.52
CA GLU A 503 -19.92 8.67 25.64
C GLU A 503 -19.93 7.12 25.74
N ASP A 504 -19.81 6.43 24.60
CA ASP A 504 -19.78 4.96 24.55
C ASP A 504 -18.39 4.43 24.95
N GLU A 505 -18.33 3.73 26.08
CA GLU A 505 -17.07 3.25 26.68
C GLU A 505 -16.34 2.20 25.85
N GLU A 506 -17.07 1.28 25.19
CA GLU A 506 -16.48 0.24 24.33
C GLU A 506 -15.90 0.86 23.05
N LEU A 507 -16.68 1.76 22.42
CA LEU A 507 -16.19 2.49 21.25
C LEU A 507 -14.99 3.35 21.63
N LYS A 508 -15.04 4.02 22.79
CA LYS A 508 -13.91 4.81 23.31
C LYS A 508 -12.67 3.95 23.55
N LYS A 509 -12.83 2.72 24.04
CA LYS A 509 -11.75 1.76 24.22
C LYS A 509 -11.07 1.43 22.87
N GLU A 510 -11.86 1.04 21.87
CA GLU A 510 -11.36 0.71 20.52
C GLU A 510 -10.59 1.89 19.91
N VAL A 511 -11.14 3.10 20.04
CA VAL A 511 -10.52 4.33 19.53
C VAL A 511 -9.23 4.65 20.23
N LEU A 512 -9.21 4.63 21.57
CA LEU A 512 -8.01 4.93 22.33
C LEU A 512 -6.88 3.95 21.99
N GLN A 513 -7.20 2.67 21.78
CA GLN A 513 -6.21 1.69 21.35
C GLN A 513 -5.61 2.06 19.98
N GLU A 514 -6.44 2.39 19.00
CA GLU A 514 -5.97 2.78 17.68
C GLU A 514 -5.20 4.11 17.68
N VAL A 515 -5.67 5.10 18.45
CA VAL A 515 -4.97 6.39 18.63
C VAL A 515 -3.59 6.15 19.23
N ILE A 516 -3.46 5.28 20.23
CA ILE A 516 -2.17 4.92 20.82
C ILE A 516 -1.25 4.26 19.78
N GLU A 517 -1.74 3.32 18.98
CA GLU A 517 -0.94 2.69 17.92
C GLU A 517 -0.43 3.72 16.90
N LEU A 518 -1.29 4.66 16.47
CA LEU A 518 -0.91 5.72 15.53
C LEU A 518 0.06 6.73 16.14
N LYS A 519 -0.09 7.06 17.44
CA LYS A 519 0.82 7.95 18.18
C LYS A 519 2.22 7.34 18.37
N GLN A 520 2.28 6.04 18.67
CA GLN A 520 3.54 5.30 18.73
C GLN A 520 4.25 5.28 17.36
N GLU A 521 3.49 5.12 16.29
CA GLU A 521 4.01 5.21 14.93
C GLU A 521 4.55 6.62 14.60
N GLU A 522 3.77 7.66 14.92
CA GLU A 522 4.21 9.06 14.79
C GLU A 522 5.55 9.29 15.48
N LEU A 523 5.70 8.84 16.73
CA LEU A 523 6.98 8.94 17.47
C LEU A 523 8.11 8.16 16.81
N THR A 524 7.82 6.95 16.32
CA THR A 524 8.83 6.14 15.63
C THR A 524 9.35 6.85 14.37
N LEU A 525 8.45 7.48 13.61
CA LEU A 525 8.80 8.27 12.44
C LEU A 525 9.60 9.53 12.81
N LEU A 526 9.18 10.28 13.84
CA LEU A 526 9.87 11.48 14.32
C LEU A 526 11.28 11.17 14.85
N ASN A 527 11.44 10.06 15.57
CA ASN A 527 12.76 9.59 16.00
C ASN A 527 13.64 9.23 14.80
N SER A 528 13.08 8.51 13.81
CA SER A 528 13.83 8.18 12.58
C SER A 528 14.24 9.42 11.78
N LEU A 529 13.40 10.46 11.77
CA LEU A 529 13.71 11.77 11.17
C LEU A 529 14.84 12.47 11.92
N THR A 530 14.80 12.43 13.26
CA THR A 530 15.84 13.02 14.12
C THR A 530 17.20 12.37 13.83
N ASP A 531 17.24 11.04 13.74
CA ASP A 531 18.45 10.29 13.40
C ASP A 531 18.97 10.62 11.99
N THR A 532 18.05 10.77 11.03
CA THR A 532 18.38 11.08 9.62
C THR A 532 18.90 12.50 9.48
N LEU A 533 18.30 13.47 10.19
CA LEU A 533 18.71 14.87 10.12
C LEU A 533 20.05 15.09 10.81
N GLY A 534 20.37 14.41 11.91
CA GLY A 534 21.66 14.55 12.59
C GLY A 534 22.06 16.00 12.96
N PRO A 535 23.20 16.21 13.63
CA PRO A 535 23.63 17.55 14.04
C PRO A 535 24.23 18.39 12.89
N GLU A 536 24.69 17.76 11.80
CA GLU A 536 25.41 18.44 10.72
C GLU A 536 24.51 18.93 9.59
N THR A 537 23.31 18.36 9.43
CA THR A 537 22.41 18.63 8.30
C THR A 537 21.49 19.83 8.56
N ASP A 538 21.36 20.28 9.82
CA ASP A 538 20.62 21.50 10.21
C ASP A 538 21.49 22.76 10.12
N GLN A 539 22.11 23.02 8.97
CA GLN A 539 22.87 24.27 8.73
C GLN A 539 21.94 25.49 8.53
N GLY A 540 20.97 25.67 9.44
CA GLY A 540 20.20 26.90 9.59
C GLY A 540 18.78 26.89 9.03
N ASN A 541 18.22 25.74 8.64
CA ASN A 541 16.82 25.67 8.20
C ASN A 541 15.83 25.53 9.38
N GLY A 542 16.31 25.09 10.55
CA GLY A 542 15.55 24.91 11.77
C GLY A 542 14.61 23.71 11.73
N LEU A 543 14.75 22.83 10.74
CA LEU A 543 13.91 21.65 10.59
C LEU A 543 14.20 20.63 11.69
N ALA A 544 15.46 20.42 12.07
CA ALA A 544 15.79 19.48 13.15
C ALA A 544 15.20 19.94 14.49
N ALA A 545 15.30 21.23 14.81
CA ALA A 545 14.64 21.80 15.99
C ALA A 545 13.11 21.64 15.96
N MET A 546 12.48 21.74 14.78
CA MET A 546 11.04 21.49 14.64
C MET A 546 10.67 20.03 14.79
N VAL A 547 11.47 19.10 14.26
CA VAL A 547 11.28 17.65 14.43
C VAL A 547 11.46 17.26 15.90
N GLU A 548 12.49 17.77 16.57
CA GLU A 548 12.72 17.54 18.01
C GLU A 548 11.55 18.08 18.84
N SER A 549 11.08 19.29 18.55
CA SER A 549 9.89 19.85 19.20
C SER A 549 8.61 19.06 18.91
N ALA A 550 8.44 18.54 17.69
CA ALA A 550 7.31 17.68 17.33
C ALA A 550 7.38 16.34 18.07
N SER A 551 8.58 15.76 18.20
CA SER A 551 8.81 14.51 18.92
C SER A 551 8.47 14.65 20.41
N ALA A 552 8.94 15.72 21.05
CA ALA A 552 8.62 16.00 22.45
C ALA A 552 7.11 16.19 22.68
N ALA A 553 6.43 16.89 21.77
CA ALA A 553 4.98 17.07 21.83
C ALA A 553 4.22 15.75 21.62
N ALA A 554 4.65 14.92 20.67
CA ALA A 554 4.05 13.61 20.42
C ALA A 554 4.26 12.64 21.61
N GLU A 555 5.37 12.76 22.34
CA GLU A 555 5.66 11.96 23.54
C GLU A 555 4.73 12.36 24.70
N GLU A 556 4.57 13.66 24.95
CA GLU A 556 3.62 14.19 25.93
C GLU A 556 2.18 13.79 25.59
N ASP A 557 1.78 13.90 24.32
CA ASP A 557 0.47 13.48 23.83
C ASP A 557 0.23 11.97 24.03
N LEU A 558 1.23 11.13 23.73
CA LEU A 558 1.14 9.69 23.92
C LEU A 558 1.01 9.36 25.41
N GLU A 559 1.81 9.98 26.29
CA GLU A 559 1.74 9.77 27.73
C GLU A 559 0.36 10.18 28.28
N SER A 560 -0.16 11.32 27.85
CA SER A 560 -1.50 11.81 28.20
C SER A 560 -2.60 10.86 27.72
N THR A 561 -2.51 10.38 26.48
CA THR A 561 -3.45 9.41 25.91
C THR A 561 -3.40 8.07 26.66
N MET A 562 -2.19 7.58 26.97
CA MET A 562 -2.01 6.37 27.77
C MET A 562 -2.55 6.53 29.19
N ALA A 563 -2.41 7.69 29.82
CA ALA A 563 -2.98 7.96 31.14
C ALA A 563 -4.52 7.87 31.13
N VAL A 564 -5.17 8.33 30.05
CA VAL A 564 -6.62 8.20 29.85
C VAL A 564 -7.03 6.76 29.51
N ALA A 565 -6.21 6.04 28.73
CA ALA A 565 -6.51 4.69 28.27
C ALA A 565 -6.26 3.60 29.32
N ARG A 566 -5.24 3.74 30.18
CA ARG A 566 -4.89 2.77 31.23
C ARG A 566 -6.07 2.29 32.09
N PRO A 567 -7.00 3.12 32.56
CA PRO A 567 -8.17 2.63 33.31
C PRO A 567 -9.18 1.84 32.45
N LEU A 568 -9.20 2.05 31.14
CA LEU A 568 -10.16 1.42 30.20
C LEU A 568 -9.58 0.17 29.50
N ILE A 569 -8.26 0.10 29.35
CA ILE A 569 -7.54 -0.98 28.67
C ILE A 569 -6.47 -1.53 29.64
N PRO A 570 -6.85 -2.41 30.58
CA PRO A 570 -5.90 -3.03 31.52
C PRO A 570 -4.77 -3.78 30.81
N GLU A 571 -5.05 -4.31 29.61
CA GLU A 571 -4.07 -5.03 28.79
C GLU A 571 -2.85 -4.16 28.44
N LEU A 572 -2.99 -2.82 28.38
CA LEU A 572 -1.87 -1.92 28.14
C LEU A 572 -0.83 -1.94 29.27
N GLN A 573 -1.25 -2.24 30.51
CA GLN A 573 -0.35 -2.37 31.65
C GLN A 573 0.51 -3.64 31.54
N GLU A 574 -0.05 -4.73 31.02
CA GLU A 574 0.69 -5.99 30.83
C GLU A 574 1.69 -5.90 29.68
N THR A 575 1.41 -5.12 28.63
CA THR A 575 2.36 -4.90 27.53
C THR A 575 3.61 -4.13 27.94
N GLU A 576 3.54 -3.17 28.87
CA GLU A 576 4.74 -2.52 29.42
C GLU A 576 5.63 -3.55 30.17
N GLU A 577 5.05 -4.56 30.83
CA GLU A 577 5.79 -5.63 31.49
C GLU A 577 6.32 -6.71 30.53
N LEU A 578 5.61 -6.98 29.42
CA LEU A 578 6.00 -8.00 28.41
C LEU A 578 6.94 -7.48 27.32
N VAL A 579 6.98 -6.16 27.10
CA VAL A 579 7.87 -5.48 26.14
C VAL A 579 9.15 -4.98 26.83
N ALA A 580 9.36 -5.27 28.12
CA ALA A 580 10.70 -5.26 28.68
C ALA A 580 11.55 -6.17 27.78
N GLU A 581 12.34 -5.55 26.91
CA GLU A 581 13.27 -6.25 26.03
C GLU A 581 14.02 -7.23 26.90
N LEU A 582 14.04 -8.51 26.51
CA LEU A 582 14.87 -9.49 27.17
C LEU A 582 16.23 -8.82 27.34
N SER A 583 16.62 -8.61 28.59
CA SER A 583 17.84 -7.88 28.89
C SER A 583 18.98 -8.53 28.12
N ALA A 584 20.03 -7.77 27.78
CA ALA A 584 21.19 -8.34 27.12
C ALA A 584 21.73 -9.60 27.85
N GLU A 585 21.47 -9.70 29.16
CA GLU A 585 21.74 -10.88 29.99
C GLU A 585 20.81 -12.06 29.72
N GLU A 586 19.50 -11.84 29.57
CA GLU A 586 18.53 -12.87 29.21
C GLU A 586 18.72 -13.41 27.79
N ILE A 587 19.09 -12.54 26.82
CA ILE A 587 19.43 -12.97 25.46
C ILE A 587 20.69 -13.85 25.49
N LYS A 588 21.75 -13.42 26.20
CA LYS A 588 22.97 -14.22 26.37
C LYS A 588 22.68 -15.54 27.07
N MET A 589 21.80 -15.54 28.06
CA MET A 589 21.37 -16.75 28.76
C MET A 589 20.63 -17.72 27.82
N ALA A 590 19.71 -17.21 27.00
CA ALA A 590 19.01 -18.01 26.00
C ALA A 590 19.99 -18.64 24.97
N GLU A 591 20.96 -17.88 24.49
CA GLU A 591 22.01 -18.40 23.58
C GLU A 591 22.91 -19.46 24.23
N LEU A 592 23.24 -19.28 25.51
CA LEU A 592 24.00 -20.27 26.28
C LEU A 592 23.20 -21.57 26.39
N ILE A 593 21.90 -21.48 26.69
CA ILE A 593 21.00 -22.62 26.81
C ILE A 593 20.90 -23.38 25.48
N ASP A 594 20.76 -22.68 24.37
CA ASP A 594 20.74 -23.30 23.04
C ASP A 594 22.04 -24.04 22.73
N LYS A 595 23.19 -23.42 23.00
CA LYS A 595 24.50 -24.07 22.81
C LYS A 595 24.63 -25.36 23.63
N ILE A 596 24.00 -25.42 24.81
CA ILE A 596 23.96 -26.63 25.65
C ILE A 596 23.05 -27.69 25.01
N TYR A 597 21.88 -27.30 24.51
CA TYR A 597 20.89 -28.20 23.91
C TYR A 597 21.27 -28.81 22.56
N ILE A 598 22.30 -28.28 21.89
CA ILE A 598 22.93 -28.94 20.73
C ILE A 598 23.34 -30.39 21.06
N TYR A 599 23.66 -30.68 22.33
CA TYR A 599 24.05 -32.01 22.77
C TYR A 599 22.87 -32.77 23.38
N ASN A 600 22.53 -33.91 22.76
CA ASN A 600 21.44 -34.78 23.22
C ASN A 600 21.81 -35.63 24.47
N SER A 601 23.11 -35.85 24.72
CA SER A 601 23.57 -36.67 25.86
C SER A 601 23.85 -35.81 27.09
N ARG A 602 23.56 -36.36 28.28
CA ARG A 602 23.83 -35.71 29.57
C ARG A 602 25.28 -35.29 29.71
N GLU A 603 26.21 -36.17 29.33
CA GLU A 603 27.64 -35.92 29.40
C GLU A 603 28.08 -34.83 28.42
N GLY A 604 27.48 -34.80 27.22
CA GLY A 604 27.70 -33.73 26.24
C GLY A 604 27.24 -32.37 26.75
N GLN A 605 26.04 -32.30 27.34
CA GLN A 605 25.52 -31.09 27.96
C GLN A 605 26.41 -30.61 29.12
N GLN A 606 26.83 -31.52 30.02
CA GLN A 606 27.72 -31.17 31.14
C GLN A 606 29.08 -30.65 30.66
N ASN A 607 29.67 -31.29 29.65
CA ASN A 607 30.95 -30.85 29.07
C ASN A 607 30.81 -29.49 28.39
N GLN A 608 29.69 -29.25 27.71
CA GLN A 608 29.42 -27.97 27.07
C GLN A 608 29.20 -26.86 28.11
N ILE A 609 28.43 -27.12 29.19
CA ILE A 609 28.28 -26.19 30.31
C ILE A 609 29.66 -25.86 30.90
N ALA A 610 30.49 -26.87 31.16
CA ALA A 610 31.85 -26.68 31.70
C ALA A 610 32.73 -25.83 30.76
N ARG A 611 32.62 -26.05 29.44
CA ARG A 611 33.36 -25.30 28.42
C ARG A 611 32.89 -23.85 28.31
N LEU A 612 31.58 -23.62 28.24
CA LEU A 612 31.00 -22.27 28.14
C LEU A 612 31.32 -21.46 29.40
N LEU A 613 31.14 -22.06 30.59
CA LEU A 613 31.48 -21.40 31.85
C LEU A 613 32.98 -21.15 32.04
N LYS A 614 33.85 -21.80 31.27
CA LYS A 614 35.29 -21.52 31.29
C LYS A 614 35.66 -20.36 30.37
N ASN A 615 34.91 -20.16 29.28
CA ASN A 615 35.19 -19.18 28.25
C ASN A 615 34.52 -17.83 28.53
N GLU A 616 33.33 -17.81 29.15
CA GLU A 616 32.57 -16.58 29.45
C GLU A 616 32.84 -16.10 30.89
N LEU A 617 34.10 -15.76 31.18
CA LEU A 617 34.61 -15.52 32.54
C LEU A 617 33.83 -14.47 33.35
N GLU A 618 33.25 -13.44 32.72
CA GLU A 618 32.67 -12.29 33.44
C GLU A 618 31.42 -12.63 34.26
N ASN A 619 30.56 -13.53 33.77
CA ASN A 619 29.28 -13.85 34.43
C ASN A 619 29.31 -15.16 35.25
N THR A 620 30.38 -15.94 35.12
CA THR A 620 30.48 -17.30 35.70
C THR A 620 30.73 -17.36 37.21
N ASP A 621 31.10 -16.23 37.80
CA ASP A 621 31.28 -16.09 39.25
C ASP A 621 30.03 -15.48 39.93
N SER A 622 29.01 -15.06 39.15
CA SER A 622 27.71 -14.62 39.68
C SER A 622 26.85 -15.83 40.05
N ILE A 623 26.51 -15.96 41.33
CA ILE A 623 25.65 -17.05 41.83
C ILE A 623 24.24 -16.93 41.24
N ASP A 624 23.72 -15.71 41.14
CA ASP A 624 22.35 -15.45 40.67
C ASP A 624 22.21 -15.81 39.18
N TYR A 625 23.18 -15.42 38.35
CA TYR A 625 23.22 -15.81 36.94
C TYR A 625 23.23 -17.34 36.74
N LEU A 626 24.04 -18.07 37.54
CA LEU A 626 24.08 -19.53 37.45
C LEU A 626 22.78 -20.19 37.92
N ILE A 627 22.08 -19.58 38.88
CA ILE A 627 20.75 -20.02 39.34
C ILE A 627 19.73 -19.84 38.21
N ASP A 628 19.76 -18.71 37.51
CA ASP A 628 18.84 -18.45 36.40
C ASP A 628 19.09 -19.38 35.23
N VAL A 629 20.34 -19.58 34.82
CA VAL A 629 20.71 -20.58 33.80
C VAL A 629 20.20 -21.97 34.22
N ARG A 630 20.39 -22.34 35.50
CA ARG A 630 19.91 -23.63 36.03
C ARG A 630 18.39 -23.75 35.93
N ASN A 631 17.65 -22.72 36.29
CA ASN A 631 16.19 -22.73 36.31
C ASN A 631 15.59 -22.82 34.88
N HIS A 632 16.31 -22.32 33.87
CA HIS A 632 15.88 -22.37 32.48
C HIS A 632 16.27 -23.66 31.74
N LEU A 633 17.23 -24.42 32.25
CA LEU A 633 17.47 -25.77 31.76
C LEU A 633 16.30 -26.69 32.16
N ARG A 634 16.03 -27.71 31.34
CA ARG A 634 15.13 -28.84 31.59
C ARG A 634 15.95 -30.12 31.73
N GLY A 635 15.71 -30.89 32.79
CA GLY A 635 16.27 -32.24 33.00
C GLY A 635 17.57 -32.31 33.82
N ARG A 636 18.29 -33.43 33.74
CA ARG A 636 19.39 -33.78 34.69
C ARG A 636 20.72 -33.03 34.49
N ALA A 637 20.71 -31.90 33.78
CA ALA A 637 21.88 -31.06 33.51
C ALA A 637 22.25 -30.12 34.67
N TYR A 638 21.35 -29.95 35.66
CA TYR A 638 21.54 -29.03 36.79
C TYR A 638 22.68 -29.41 37.73
N ASP A 639 23.10 -30.68 37.78
CA ASP A 639 24.03 -31.16 38.80
C ASP A 639 25.38 -30.43 38.75
N TYR A 640 25.85 -30.12 37.55
CA TYR A 640 27.10 -29.37 37.37
C TYR A 640 26.96 -27.92 37.83
N LEU A 641 25.85 -27.26 37.47
CA LEU A 641 25.55 -25.90 37.90
C LEU A 641 25.35 -25.81 39.42
N ASN A 642 24.62 -26.76 40.02
CA ASN A 642 24.44 -26.85 41.47
C ASN A 642 25.78 -27.01 42.19
N LEU A 643 26.68 -27.85 41.68
CA LEU A 643 28.01 -28.03 42.25
C LEU A 643 28.82 -26.74 42.16
N ARG A 644 28.76 -26.02 41.03
CA ARG A 644 29.45 -24.74 40.86
C ARG A 644 28.88 -23.64 41.76
N ILE A 645 27.56 -23.53 41.84
CA ILE A 645 26.85 -22.61 42.75
C ILE A 645 27.30 -22.86 44.18
N LEU A 646 27.33 -24.12 44.62
CA LEU A 646 27.77 -24.50 45.95
C LEU A 646 29.25 -24.13 46.20
N GLN A 647 30.13 -24.31 45.21
CA GLN A 647 31.54 -23.89 45.31
C GLN A 647 31.67 -22.37 45.49
N LEU A 648 30.89 -21.59 44.74
CA LEU A 648 30.90 -20.13 44.84
C LEU A 648 30.32 -19.65 46.18
N GLN A 649 29.22 -20.24 46.65
CA GLN A 649 28.66 -19.95 47.97
C GLN A 649 29.69 -20.18 49.09
N ARG A 650 30.39 -21.32 49.07
CA ARG A 650 31.48 -21.60 50.02
C ARG A 650 32.63 -20.58 49.93
N LYS A 651 32.99 -20.14 48.72
CA LYS A 651 34.02 -19.11 48.50
C LYS A 651 33.59 -17.76 49.08
N VAL A 652 32.32 -17.39 48.94
CA VAL A 652 31.73 -16.16 49.51
C VAL A 652 31.72 -16.23 51.04
N GLU A 653 31.25 -17.33 51.62
CA GLU A 653 31.26 -17.56 53.07
C GLU A 653 32.67 -17.50 53.64
N PHE A 654 33.64 -18.15 52.99
CA PHE A 654 35.04 -18.12 53.39
C PHE A 654 35.61 -16.68 53.37
N ARG A 655 35.29 -15.88 52.35
CA ARG A 655 35.69 -14.46 52.29
C ARG A 655 35.05 -13.65 53.41
N LYS A 656 33.77 -13.88 53.74
CA LYS A 656 33.09 -13.22 54.87
C LYS A 656 33.73 -13.58 56.21
N HIS A 657 34.09 -14.86 56.40
CA HIS A 657 34.79 -15.31 57.59
C HIS A 657 36.15 -14.63 57.72
N LYS A 658 36.96 -14.66 56.66
CA LYS A 658 38.29 -14.02 56.64
C LYS A 658 38.22 -12.51 56.86
N ALA A 659 37.22 -11.83 56.30
CA ALA A 659 37.00 -10.40 56.54
C ALA A 659 36.61 -10.12 58.00
N THR A 660 35.82 -10.99 58.61
CA THR A 660 35.47 -10.92 60.03
C THR A 660 36.69 -11.14 60.92
N GLU A 661 37.52 -12.14 60.62
CA GLU A 661 38.79 -12.37 61.31
C GLU A 661 39.72 -11.15 61.24
N GLN A 662 39.87 -10.56 60.04
CA GLN A 662 40.68 -9.35 59.86
C GLN A 662 40.12 -8.15 60.63
N LYS A 663 38.80 -7.99 60.71
CA LYS A 663 38.16 -6.96 61.54
C LYS A 663 38.43 -7.20 63.03
N ILE A 664 38.33 -8.46 63.49
CA ILE A 664 38.65 -8.84 64.87
C ILE A 664 40.12 -8.54 65.17
N GLU A 665 41.04 -8.93 64.29
CA GLU A 665 42.48 -8.71 64.47
C GLU A 665 42.83 -7.21 64.49
N ARG A 666 42.23 -6.40 63.61
CA ARG A 666 42.35 -4.93 63.65
C ARG A 666 41.81 -4.35 64.94
N SER A 667 40.66 -4.84 65.43
CA SER A 667 40.09 -4.38 66.70
C SER A 667 40.96 -4.75 67.92
N LYS A 668 41.65 -5.89 67.88
CA LYS A 668 42.63 -6.28 68.91
C LYS A 668 43.83 -5.35 68.89
N LYS A 669 44.43 -5.11 67.72
CA LYS A 669 45.57 -4.18 67.58
C LYS A 669 45.24 -2.75 68.02
N LEU A 670 44.00 -2.30 67.79
CA LEU A 670 43.53 -0.99 68.27
C LEU A 670 43.26 -0.92 69.78
N ARG A 671 43.12 -2.06 70.48
CA ARG A 671 43.00 -2.10 71.94
C ARG A 671 44.35 -2.23 72.65
N GLU A 672 45.35 -2.76 71.95
CA GLU A 672 46.72 -2.93 72.46
C GLU A 672 47.56 -1.65 72.33
N ASN A 673 47.17 -0.75 71.41
CA ASN A 673 47.66 0.62 71.30
C ASN A 673 46.77 1.57 72.10
#